data_AF-A0A974NCX7-F1
#
_entry.id   AF-A0A974NCX7-F1
#
_cell.length_a   1.000
_cell.length_b   1.000
_cell.length_c   1.000
_cell.angle_alpha   90.00
_cell.angle_beta   90.00
_cell.angle_gamma   90.00
#
_symmetry.space_group_name_H-M   'P 1'
#
loop_
_entity.id
_entity.type
_entity.pdbx_description
1 polymer ?
#
loop_
_entity_poly.entity_id
_entity_poly.type
_entity_poly.pdbx_seq_one_letter_code
_entity_poly.pdbx_strand_id
1 'polypeptide(L)'
;MNNQQFDEIVNKVVAALAANGVGSAEQASNSSATFLYSTELPCLADIYVPKPSLSHTYQTELLGLHYSFKDLKQLLGNADISKAGDRVANLTATDEATREAARTILSDLTLQHIFDNPLTDNNGKIDSVMRVNYVIDHTVFEEIAPLTVGEFKDLLMRSTGNEIRRYGTALTGVMAAALTKLLDVHEMIFLARKLKTGATAKARTLLGLPGTLSTRLQPNHPTDNLDSITMLLYTGLSMGTGDCMFGLNPAVDTVDNINAILNHFNKVREKLGVPTQICVLSHIKTQLECLASGAPVEIMFQSIAGTEAVLTEEFDVTVDLLDKAYMIMKEQGPLKDIANNWMYFETGQGSEVSYNKHNGIDMTTTEALCYGLARRYKPFMVNNVTGFIGPETHLDNFEMIYSNLQDHLMGKLLGLPMGMAPCFTLHSKVTTEGQQMAIELLTAAGANYYMDVYLNTDRMLAYFDTSGHDDQTMREIYNLKPAPEYLRWCVEKGIFIEDQDGNIQRGPNWGNPRIFCSSDSEYQRLKENLPASYGFENAGPRPANKVTRLLRANQAIAREAIYADLQQEKLGDIQYRVLSTDAADKESHLNNAELGSHLSQESRNKLTSENNDIQIIVSDGLSAEATHHNIIELLPVLMDGLKAKGFTMGQPMLIPYGRVKLAEDVGNVVNAKIVVNLLGERPGGDALASRSLSAYLNYHITDDATRQAAIKFSGNADIQYEVSVVSNIYAGGLPPMEAASVLVEFIADMHRLKAGGNRLESLRKR
;
A
#
# COMPACT_ATOMS: atom_id res chain seq x y z
N MET A 1 -25.55 -11.50 -33.70
CA MET A 1 -24.64 -11.72 -34.85
C MET A 1 -23.84 -12.99 -34.57
N ASN A 2 -23.60 -13.84 -35.58
CA ASN A 2 -22.83 -15.08 -35.41
C ASN A 2 -21.34 -14.76 -35.20
N ASN A 3 -20.65 -15.52 -34.34
CA ASN A 3 -19.26 -15.29 -33.91
C ASN A 3 -18.28 -15.02 -35.08
N GLN A 4 -18.51 -15.62 -36.25
CA GLN A 4 -17.69 -15.38 -37.45
C GLN A 4 -17.73 -13.95 -38.00
N GLN A 5 -18.87 -13.26 -37.94
CA GLN A 5 -18.96 -11.86 -38.40
C GLN A 5 -18.30 -10.91 -37.40
N PHE A 6 -18.22 -11.30 -36.13
CA PHE A 6 -17.54 -10.53 -35.10
C PHE A 6 -16.03 -10.68 -35.21
N ASP A 7 -15.51 -11.88 -35.46
CA ASP A 7 -14.09 -12.10 -35.72
C ASP A 7 -13.62 -11.30 -36.95
N GLU A 8 -14.47 -11.17 -37.98
CA GLU A 8 -14.19 -10.35 -39.16
C GLU A 8 -14.11 -8.84 -38.85
N ILE A 9 -14.91 -8.35 -37.90
CA ILE A 9 -14.91 -6.95 -37.47
C ILE A 9 -13.75 -6.69 -36.51
N VAL A 10 -13.47 -7.59 -35.57
CA VAL A 10 -12.30 -7.52 -34.67
C VAL A 10 -11.01 -7.52 -35.50
N ASN A 11 -10.91 -8.39 -36.50
CA ASN A 11 -9.76 -8.39 -37.41
C ASN A 11 -9.67 -7.10 -38.24
N LYS A 12 -10.80 -6.48 -38.62
CA LYS A 12 -10.80 -5.17 -39.28
C LYS A 12 -10.38 -4.02 -38.36
N VAL A 13 -10.77 -4.05 -37.08
CA VAL A 13 -10.37 -3.06 -36.08
C VAL A 13 -8.88 -3.22 -35.73
N VAL A 14 -8.42 -4.46 -35.54
CA VAL A 14 -6.99 -4.77 -35.34
C VAL A 14 -6.17 -4.36 -36.56
N ALA A 15 -6.65 -4.60 -37.78
CA ALA A 15 -5.99 -4.17 -39.01
C ALA A 15 -6.00 -2.64 -39.20
N ALA A 16 -7.08 -1.95 -38.81
CA ALA A 16 -7.16 -0.49 -38.85
C ALA A 16 -6.22 0.17 -37.82
N LEU A 17 -6.02 -0.47 -36.66
CA LEU A 17 -5.03 -0.05 -35.66
C LEU A 17 -3.59 -0.33 -36.11
N ALA A 18 -3.37 -1.41 -36.88
CA ALA A 18 -2.07 -1.72 -37.48
C ALA A 18 -1.69 -0.78 -38.65
N ALA A 19 -2.69 -0.37 -39.46
CA ALA A 19 -2.48 0.54 -40.60
C ALA A 19 -2.07 1.97 -40.19
N ASN A 20 -2.30 2.36 -38.93
CA ASN A 20 -1.86 3.63 -38.35
C ASN A 20 -0.45 3.59 -37.72
N GLY A 21 0.39 2.61 -38.11
CA GLY A 21 1.81 2.60 -37.76
C GLY A 21 2.18 1.84 -36.48
N VAL A 22 1.39 0.83 -36.10
CA VAL A 22 1.81 -0.16 -35.09
C VAL A 22 2.02 -1.49 -35.80
N GLY A 23 3.30 -1.86 -35.96
CA GLY A 23 3.71 -3.10 -36.62
C GLY A 23 3.04 -4.34 -36.02
N SER A 24 2.78 -5.32 -36.88
CA SER A 24 2.19 -6.62 -36.54
C SER A 24 2.88 -7.28 -35.35
N ALA A 25 2.09 -7.62 -34.32
CA ALA A 25 2.54 -8.16 -33.04
C ALA A 25 3.24 -9.53 -33.09
N GLU A 26 3.37 -10.17 -34.26
CA GLU A 26 3.97 -11.51 -34.41
C GLU A 26 5.40 -11.54 -34.96
N GLN A 27 5.99 -10.41 -35.37
CA GLN A 27 7.36 -10.39 -35.94
C GLN A 27 8.43 -9.73 -35.05
N ALA A 28 8.07 -9.20 -33.88
CA ALA A 28 9.03 -8.64 -32.92
C ALA A 28 9.61 -9.69 -31.94
N SER A 29 9.26 -10.97 -32.07
CA SER A 29 9.62 -12.01 -31.09
C SER A 29 10.85 -12.85 -31.45
N ASN A 30 11.49 -12.66 -32.60
CA ASN A 30 12.59 -13.53 -33.05
C ASN A 30 13.78 -12.74 -33.64
N SER A 31 14.58 -12.13 -32.77
CA SER A 31 16.05 -12.17 -32.80
C SER A 31 16.62 -11.13 -31.83
N SER A 32 17.58 -11.56 -30.98
CA SER A 32 18.38 -10.79 -29.98
C SER A 32 17.86 -10.58 -28.55
N ALA A 33 16.70 -11.11 -28.15
CA ALA A 33 16.17 -10.97 -26.78
C ALA A 33 16.39 -12.20 -25.85
N THR A 34 17.26 -13.14 -26.22
CA THR A 34 17.20 -14.52 -25.69
C THR A 34 17.74 -14.69 -24.26
N PHE A 35 18.31 -13.66 -23.61
CA PHE A 35 18.86 -13.79 -22.25
C PHE A 35 17.98 -13.26 -21.12
N LEU A 36 16.98 -12.40 -21.40
CA LEU A 36 16.09 -11.84 -20.36
C LEU A 36 14.69 -12.47 -20.31
N TYR A 37 14.39 -13.35 -21.27
CA TYR A 37 13.12 -14.08 -21.34
C TYR A 37 13.32 -15.57 -21.07
N SER A 38 14.32 -15.91 -20.24
CA SER A 38 14.34 -17.20 -19.54
C SER A 38 13.02 -17.40 -18.79
N THR A 39 12.40 -18.57 -18.92
CA THR A 39 11.22 -18.98 -18.15
C THR A 39 11.52 -19.27 -16.68
N GLU A 40 12.80 -19.22 -16.30
CA GLU A 40 13.32 -19.50 -14.96
C GLU A 40 13.92 -18.24 -14.34
N LEU A 41 13.51 -17.96 -13.10
CA LEU A 41 14.02 -16.86 -12.29
C LEU A 41 15.49 -17.14 -11.94
N PRO A 42 16.45 -16.25 -12.23
CA PRO A 42 17.85 -16.50 -11.91
C PRO A 42 18.04 -16.61 -10.40
N CYS A 43 18.79 -17.61 -9.94
CA CYS A 43 19.13 -17.77 -8.52
C CYS A 43 19.81 -16.50 -8.01
N LEU A 44 19.46 -16.06 -6.80
CA LEU A 44 20.02 -14.85 -6.22
C LEU A 44 21.54 -14.86 -6.18
N ALA A 45 22.16 -15.99 -5.82
CA ALA A 45 23.61 -16.11 -5.73
C ALA A 45 24.33 -15.91 -7.08
N ASP A 46 23.63 -16.14 -8.19
CA ASP A 46 24.19 -16.05 -9.55
C ASP A 46 24.03 -14.65 -10.15
N ILE A 47 23.26 -13.76 -9.51
CA ILE A 47 23.11 -12.38 -9.97
C ILE A 47 24.39 -11.61 -9.66
N TYR A 48 25.11 -11.25 -10.72
CA TYR A 48 26.28 -10.42 -10.64
C TYR A 48 25.91 -9.01 -10.17
N VAL A 49 26.62 -8.54 -9.15
CA VAL A 49 26.57 -7.16 -8.67
C VAL A 49 28.02 -6.70 -8.53
N PRO A 50 28.39 -5.50 -9.03
CA PRO A 50 29.71 -4.93 -8.81
C PRO A 50 30.06 -4.89 -7.32
N LYS A 51 31.35 -4.99 -7.00
CA LYS A 51 31.77 -4.84 -5.61
C LYS A 51 31.55 -3.39 -5.18
N PRO A 52 30.96 -3.13 -4.00
CA PRO A 52 30.82 -1.77 -3.51
C PRO A 52 32.19 -1.08 -3.49
N SER A 53 32.30 0.08 -4.13
CA SER A 53 33.48 0.92 -4.04
C SER A 53 33.60 1.51 -2.63
N LEU A 54 34.83 1.91 -2.26
CA LEU A 54 35.05 2.77 -1.09
C LEU A 54 34.26 4.08 -1.25
N SER A 55 33.79 4.64 -0.12
CA SER A 55 33.11 5.93 -0.06
C SER A 55 33.84 6.98 -0.89
N HIS A 56 33.17 7.47 -1.93
CA HIS A 56 33.63 8.57 -2.78
C HIS A 56 32.86 9.83 -2.40
N THR A 57 33.58 10.89 -2.04
CA THR A 57 32.98 12.19 -1.77
C THR A 57 32.81 12.96 -3.08
N TYR A 58 31.58 13.37 -3.35
CA TYR A 58 31.18 14.15 -4.51
C TYR A 58 31.25 15.64 -4.18
N GLN A 59 31.87 16.45 -5.04
CA GLN A 59 32.07 17.87 -4.80
C GLN A 59 31.79 18.69 -6.05
N THR A 60 31.24 19.88 -5.86
CA THR A 60 31.08 20.87 -6.92
C THR A 60 31.18 22.28 -6.37
N GLU A 61 31.47 23.23 -7.25
CA GLU A 61 31.34 24.66 -6.98
C GLU A 61 30.19 25.20 -7.82
N LEU A 62 29.18 25.76 -7.16
CA LEU A 62 28.02 26.35 -7.81
C LEU A 62 27.81 27.76 -7.27
N LEU A 63 27.81 28.75 -8.18
CA LEU A 63 27.66 30.17 -7.85
C LEU A 63 28.66 30.69 -6.79
N GLY A 64 29.89 30.15 -6.77
CA GLY A 64 30.94 30.55 -5.83
C GLY A 64 30.83 29.92 -4.43
N LEU A 65 29.95 28.94 -4.25
CA LEU A 65 29.82 28.14 -3.03
C LEU A 65 30.26 26.70 -3.29
N HIS A 66 31.03 26.13 -2.35
CA HIS A 66 31.46 24.74 -2.40
C HIS A 66 30.45 23.83 -1.72
N TYR A 67 30.05 22.78 -2.41
CA TYR A 67 29.15 21.74 -1.92
C TYR A 67 29.86 20.40 -1.91
N SER A 68 29.56 19.56 -0.90
CA SER A 68 30.19 18.26 -0.73
C SER A 68 29.18 17.25 -0.21
N PHE A 69 29.12 16.08 -0.84
CA PHE A 69 28.26 14.95 -0.47
C PHE A 69 29.13 13.71 -0.25
N LYS A 70 29.01 13.07 0.91
CA LYS A 70 29.93 12.03 1.40
C LYS A 70 29.93 10.74 0.56
N ASP A 71 28.79 10.41 -0.05
CA ASP A 71 28.55 9.19 -0.79
C ASP A 71 27.34 9.36 -1.74
N LEU A 72 27.08 8.32 -2.54
CA LEU A 72 26.01 8.33 -3.54
C LEU A 72 24.62 8.40 -2.89
N LYS A 73 24.44 7.80 -1.70
CA LYS A 73 23.16 7.85 -0.99
C LYS A 73 22.82 9.28 -0.59
N GLN A 74 23.79 10.01 -0.02
CA GLN A 74 23.60 11.41 0.34
C GLN A 74 23.36 12.27 -0.90
N LEU A 75 24.08 12.02 -2.01
CA LEU A 75 23.87 12.74 -3.26
C LEU A 75 22.45 12.55 -3.81
N LEU A 76 21.95 11.30 -3.85
CA LEU A 76 20.60 10.97 -4.31
C LEU A 76 19.50 11.60 -3.43
N GLY A 77 19.68 11.56 -2.10
CA GLY A 77 18.72 12.18 -1.19
C GLY A 77 18.70 13.71 -1.30
N ASN A 78 19.88 14.33 -1.45
CA ASN A 78 19.98 15.78 -1.60
C ASN A 78 19.49 16.27 -2.97
N ALA A 79 19.53 15.43 -4.01
CA ALA A 79 19.03 15.79 -5.34
C ALA A 79 17.50 15.74 -5.47
N ASP A 80 16.79 15.16 -4.49
CA ASP A 80 15.34 15.03 -4.52
C ASP A 80 14.60 16.28 -4.06
N ILE A 81 13.31 16.34 -4.38
CA ILE A 81 12.38 17.26 -3.71
C ILE A 81 12.21 16.86 -2.25
N SER A 82 12.22 17.86 -1.38
CA SER A 82 12.07 17.68 0.07
C SER A 82 10.69 17.12 0.41
N LYS A 83 10.67 16.02 1.17
CA LYS A 83 9.48 15.35 1.69
C LYS A 83 9.63 15.14 3.19
N ALA A 84 8.52 14.97 3.91
CA ALA A 84 8.55 14.88 5.36
C ALA A 84 9.40 13.69 5.87
N GLY A 85 9.28 12.52 5.25
CA GLY A 85 10.07 11.35 5.65
C GLY A 85 11.57 11.59 5.53
N ASP A 86 12.03 12.10 4.38
CA ASP A 86 13.45 12.40 4.16
C ASP A 86 13.95 13.53 5.07
N ARG A 87 13.09 14.49 5.45
CA ARG A 87 13.43 15.51 6.45
C ARG A 87 13.64 14.90 7.84
N VAL A 88 12.72 14.07 8.30
CA VAL A 88 12.80 13.41 9.61
C VAL A 88 14.04 12.51 9.68
N ALA A 89 14.40 11.85 8.58
CA ALA A 89 15.57 11.00 8.48
C ALA A 89 16.89 11.75 8.17
N ASN A 90 16.87 13.08 8.04
CA ASN A 90 18.03 13.91 7.66
C ASN A 90 18.69 13.49 6.33
N LEU A 91 17.89 13.14 5.32
CA LEU A 91 18.34 12.67 4.00
C LEU A 91 18.19 13.73 2.90
N THR A 92 17.45 14.81 3.18
CA THR A 92 17.18 15.88 2.20
C THR A 92 18.24 16.99 2.22
N ALA A 93 18.25 17.79 1.16
CA ALA A 93 19.03 19.03 1.11
C ALA A 93 18.50 20.08 2.11
N THR A 94 19.43 20.84 2.70
CA THR A 94 19.11 21.91 3.67
C THR A 94 18.41 23.10 3.03
N ASP A 95 18.64 23.32 1.73
CA ASP A 95 18.06 24.40 0.94
C ASP A 95 18.06 24.04 -0.56
N GLU A 96 17.44 24.90 -1.37
CA GLU A 96 17.33 24.68 -2.81
C GLU A 96 18.68 24.74 -3.53
N ALA A 97 19.60 25.60 -3.08
CA ALA A 97 20.92 25.73 -3.71
C ALA A 97 21.74 24.45 -3.54
N THR A 98 21.67 23.83 -2.36
CA THR A 98 22.27 22.52 -2.06
C THR A 98 21.65 21.43 -2.92
N ARG A 99 20.32 21.44 -3.12
CA ARG A 99 19.64 20.51 -4.01
C ARG A 99 20.08 20.65 -5.46
N GLU A 100 20.18 21.87 -5.97
CA GLU A 100 20.62 22.11 -7.34
C GLU A 100 22.13 21.78 -7.53
N ALA A 101 22.96 21.96 -6.50
CA ALA A 101 24.33 21.47 -6.50
C ALA A 101 24.40 19.94 -6.56
N ALA A 102 23.55 19.23 -5.81
CA ALA A 102 23.43 17.77 -5.87
C ALA A 102 22.95 17.31 -7.26
N ARG A 103 21.92 17.96 -7.82
CA ARG A 103 21.41 17.68 -9.18
C ARG A 103 22.44 17.94 -10.26
N THR A 104 23.26 18.98 -10.12
CA THR A 104 24.36 19.28 -11.05
C THR A 104 25.34 18.11 -11.11
N ILE A 105 25.82 17.65 -9.94
CA ILE A 105 26.72 16.48 -9.91
C ILE A 105 26.01 15.23 -10.44
N LEU A 106 24.78 14.96 -9.98
CA LEU A 106 24.03 13.77 -10.38
C LEU A 106 23.81 13.71 -11.90
N SER A 107 23.56 14.86 -12.52
CA SER A 107 23.43 15.01 -13.98
C SER A 107 24.71 14.66 -14.73
N ASP A 108 25.88 14.89 -14.14
CA ASP A 108 27.20 14.65 -14.75
C ASP A 108 27.74 13.23 -14.49
N LEU A 109 27.13 12.45 -13.58
CA LEU A 109 27.49 11.06 -13.36
C LEU A 109 27.04 10.19 -14.54
N THR A 110 27.85 9.21 -14.93
CA THR A 110 27.46 8.22 -15.95
C THR A 110 26.54 7.14 -15.39
N LEU A 111 25.72 6.54 -16.24
CA LEU A 111 24.95 5.35 -15.87
C LEU A 111 25.89 4.21 -15.42
N GLN A 112 27.05 4.05 -16.07
CA GLN A 112 28.10 3.13 -15.63
C GLN A 112 28.56 3.41 -14.20
N HIS A 113 28.78 4.68 -13.84
CA HIS A 113 29.18 5.04 -12.48
C HIS A 113 28.13 4.63 -11.46
N ILE A 114 26.84 4.87 -11.73
CA ILE A 114 25.77 4.43 -10.82
C ILE A 114 25.71 2.89 -10.74
N PHE A 115 25.90 2.18 -11.86
CA PHE A 115 25.93 0.72 -11.89
C PHE A 115 27.05 0.13 -11.02
N ASP A 116 28.25 0.70 -11.12
CA ASP A 116 29.45 0.23 -10.41
C ASP A 116 29.44 0.56 -8.91
N ASN A 117 28.47 1.36 -8.45
CA ASN A 117 28.34 1.79 -7.06
C ASN A 117 26.97 1.36 -6.47
N PRO A 118 26.71 0.04 -6.31
CA PRO A 118 25.51 -0.45 -5.64
C PRO A 118 25.36 0.14 -4.23
N LEU A 119 24.13 0.49 -3.85
CA LEU A 119 23.88 0.94 -2.48
C LEU A 119 23.91 -0.27 -1.53
N THR A 120 24.43 -0.06 -0.33
CA THR A 120 24.59 -1.11 0.69
C THR A 120 23.69 -0.87 1.89
N ASP A 121 23.55 -1.85 2.77
CA ASP A 121 23.05 -1.65 4.13
C ASP A 121 24.05 -0.81 4.97
N ASN A 122 23.71 -0.57 6.24
CA ASN A 122 24.57 0.12 7.21
C ASN A 122 25.88 -0.64 7.54
N ASN A 123 25.97 -1.94 7.20
CA ASN A 123 27.16 -2.78 7.39
C ASN A 123 28.04 -2.85 6.12
N GLY A 124 27.69 -2.13 5.06
CA GLY A 124 28.42 -2.15 3.78
C GLY A 124 28.13 -3.38 2.92
N LYS A 125 27.05 -4.12 3.18
CA LYS A 125 26.64 -5.31 2.41
C LYS A 125 25.57 -4.97 1.37
N ILE A 126 25.62 -5.67 0.23
CA ILE A 126 24.55 -5.65 -0.77
C ILE A 126 23.48 -6.64 -0.32
N ASP A 127 22.28 -6.11 -0.03
CA ASP A 127 21.14 -6.92 0.39
C ASP A 127 20.46 -7.64 -0.80
N SER A 128 19.50 -8.52 -0.50
CA SER A 128 18.80 -9.29 -1.55
C SER A 128 17.96 -8.43 -2.50
N VAL A 129 17.36 -7.35 -2.03
CA VAL A 129 16.51 -6.45 -2.85
C VAL A 129 17.37 -5.68 -3.85
N MET A 130 18.48 -5.10 -3.39
CA MET A 130 19.47 -4.46 -4.25
C MET A 130 20.03 -5.46 -5.26
N ARG A 131 20.33 -6.69 -4.84
CA ARG A 131 20.83 -7.73 -5.76
C ARG A 131 19.85 -8.02 -6.88
N VAL A 132 18.55 -8.18 -6.60
CA VAL A 132 17.53 -8.40 -7.63
C VAL A 132 17.48 -7.27 -8.66
N ASN A 133 17.75 -6.03 -8.24
CA ASN A 133 17.74 -4.86 -9.13
C ASN A 133 18.81 -4.92 -10.24
N TYR A 134 19.83 -5.77 -10.11
CA TYR A 134 20.88 -5.98 -11.13
C TYR A 134 20.48 -6.98 -12.22
N VAL A 135 19.28 -7.56 -12.17
CA VAL A 135 18.73 -8.35 -13.29
C VAL A 135 18.24 -7.36 -14.37
N ILE A 136 19.16 -6.99 -15.26
CA ILE A 136 18.97 -6.00 -16.35
C ILE A 136 19.42 -6.55 -17.71
N ASP A 137 19.07 -5.86 -18.80
CA ASP A 137 19.62 -6.13 -20.13
C ASP A 137 21.02 -5.55 -20.24
N HIS A 138 22.04 -6.38 -20.05
CA HIS A 138 23.43 -5.93 -20.18
C HIS A 138 23.81 -5.50 -21.60
N THR A 139 23.16 -6.05 -22.64
CA THR A 139 23.45 -5.66 -24.03
C THR A 139 22.95 -4.26 -24.31
N VAL A 140 21.72 -3.96 -23.88
CA VAL A 140 21.17 -2.60 -23.99
C VAL A 140 21.89 -1.66 -23.02
N PHE A 141 22.32 -2.14 -21.86
CA PHE A 141 23.07 -1.34 -20.90
C PHE A 141 24.39 -0.85 -21.49
N GLU A 142 25.15 -1.69 -22.19
CA GLU A 142 26.41 -1.29 -22.86
C GLU A 142 26.23 -0.10 -23.81
N GLU A 143 25.06 0.04 -24.45
CA GLU A 143 24.75 1.17 -25.35
C GLU A 143 24.60 2.49 -24.62
N ILE A 144 24.04 2.47 -23.39
CA ILE A 144 23.69 3.68 -22.63
C ILE A 144 24.63 3.95 -21.46
N ALA A 145 25.41 2.96 -21.02
CA ALA A 145 26.31 3.02 -19.87
C ALA A 145 27.27 4.23 -19.90
N PRO A 146 27.86 4.63 -21.05
CA PRO A 146 28.75 5.79 -21.11
C PRO A 146 28.05 7.13 -20.95
N LEU A 147 26.73 7.22 -21.15
CA LEU A 147 25.99 8.48 -21.07
C LEU A 147 25.91 8.97 -19.64
N THR A 148 25.98 10.28 -19.45
CA THR A 148 25.61 10.90 -18.17
C THR A 148 24.10 10.77 -17.92
N VAL A 149 23.66 10.89 -16.67
CA VAL A 149 22.21 10.89 -16.35
C VAL A 149 21.50 12.03 -17.10
N GLY A 150 22.15 13.20 -17.23
CA GLY A 150 21.63 14.33 -18.02
C GLY A 150 21.55 14.02 -19.52
N GLU A 151 22.59 13.41 -20.11
CA GLU A 151 22.57 12.99 -21.51
C GLU A 151 21.50 11.92 -21.77
N PHE A 152 21.33 10.99 -20.83
CA PHE A 152 20.29 9.96 -20.89
C PHE A 152 18.89 10.56 -20.80
N LYS A 153 18.66 11.53 -19.90
CA LYS A 153 17.42 12.32 -19.85
C LYS A 153 17.09 12.91 -21.22
N ASP A 154 18.05 13.59 -21.85
CA ASP A 154 17.83 14.22 -23.15
C ASP A 154 17.61 13.21 -24.29
N LEU A 155 18.24 12.03 -24.21
CA LEU A 155 17.98 10.91 -25.11
C LEU A 155 16.52 10.44 -24.97
N LEU A 156 16.01 10.26 -23.76
CA LEU A 156 14.63 9.81 -23.53
C LEU A 156 13.61 10.82 -24.04
N MET A 157 13.87 12.12 -23.90
CA MET A 157 12.97 13.17 -24.44
C MET A 157 12.79 13.06 -25.95
N ARG A 158 13.87 12.72 -26.67
CA ARG A 158 13.89 12.54 -28.14
C ARG A 158 13.39 11.18 -28.59
N SER A 159 13.38 10.19 -27.70
CA SER A 159 13.06 8.79 -28.01
C SER A 159 11.56 8.54 -28.16
N THR A 160 11.21 7.53 -28.96
CA THR A 160 9.87 6.95 -29.06
C THR A 160 9.55 6.10 -27.83
N GLY A 161 8.27 5.79 -27.58
CA GLY A 161 7.88 4.91 -26.47
C GLY A 161 8.51 3.51 -26.55
N ASN A 162 8.78 2.98 -27.75
CA ASN A 162 9.46 1.69 -27.92
C ASN A 162 10.92 1.74 -27.47
N GLU A 163 11.63 2.81 -27.83
CA GLU A 163 13.04 3.00 -27.44
C GLU A 163 13.15 3.21 -25.93
N ILE A 164 12.30 4.04 -25.33
CA ILE A 164 12.30 4.27 -23.87
C ILE A 164 12.08 2.95 -23.13
N ARG A 165 11.15 2.09 -23.60
CA ARG A 165 10.93 0.76 -23.01
C ARG A 165 12.14 -0.15 -23.10
N ARG A 166 12.80 -0.16 -24.26
CA ARG A 166 14.03 -0.93 -24.47
C ARG A 166 15.09 -0.48 -23.46
N TYR A 167 15.35 0.82 -23.35
CA TYR A 167 16.30 1.35 -22.37
C TYR A 167 15.91 1.04 -20.93
N GLY A 168 14.61 1.06 -20.60
CA GLY A 168 14.11 0.69 -19.28
C GLY A 168 14.51 -0.72 -18.80
N THR A 169 14.70 -1.67 -19.72
CA THR A 169 15.18 -3.03 -19.39
C THR A 169 16.64 -3.05 -18.91
N ALA A 170 17.43 -2.04 -19.27
CA ALA A 170 18.82 -1.89 -18.87
C ALA A 170 19.01 -1.12 -17.55
N LEU A 171 17.94 -0.62 -16.94
CA LEU A 171 18.04 0.20 -15.73
C LEU A 171 17.86 -0.62 -14.46
N THR A 172 18.68 -0.29 -13.46
CA THR A 172 18.43 -0.63 -12.05
C THR A 172 17.45 0.39 -11.45
N GLY A 173 16.85 0.08 -10.29
CA GLY A 173 16.02 1.04 -9.56
C GLY A 173 16.77 2.33 -9.20
N VAL A 174 18.05 2.23 -8.83
CA VAL A 174 18.88 3.40 -8.49
C VAL A 174 19.04 4.36 -9.68
N MET A 175 19.23 3.83 -10.89
CA MET A 175 19.31 4.66 -12.11
C MET A 175 17.98 5.32 -12.45
N ALA A 176 16.87 4.59 -12.29
CA ALA A 176 15.53 5.15 -12.50
C ALA A 176 15.24 6.29 -11.52
N ALA A 177 15.61 6.13 -10.24
CA ALA A 177 15.49 7.18 -9.23
C ALA A 177 16.40 8.38 -9.54
N ALA A 178 17.66 8.15 -9.91
CA ALA A 178 18.60 9.20 -10.27
C ALA A 178 18.09 10.07 -11.42
N LEU A 179 17.61 9.43 -12.51
CA LEU A 179 16.98 10.13 -13.63
C LEU A 179 15.77 10.94 -13.16
N THR A 180 14.87 10.33 -12.39
CA THR A 180 13.60 10.92 -11.98
C THR A 180 13.79 12.18 -11.13
N LYS A 181 14.85 12.24 -10.32
CA LYS A 181 15.19 13.42 -9.49
C LYS A 181 15.61 14.66 -10.30
N LEU A 182 15.99 14.47 -11.57
CA LEU A 182 16.37 15.56 -12.50
C LEU A 182 15.20 16.05 -13.36
N LEU A 183 14.03 15.40 -13.30
CA LEU A 183 12.89 15.73 -14.15
C LEU A 183 11.96 16.74 -13.49
N ASP A 184 11.40 17.63 -14.30
CA ASP A 184 10.25 18.42 -13.89
C ASP A 184 8.92 17.65 -14.05
N VAL A 185 7.82 18.26 -13.59
CA VAL A 185 6.47 17.67 -13.66
C VAL A 185 6.03 17.37 -15.09
N HIS A 186 6.32 18.25 -16.05
CA HIS A 186 5.91 18.06 -17.44
C HIS A 186 6.71 16.92 -18.09
N GLU A 187 8.01 16.84 -17.81
CA GLU A 187 8.89 15.79 -18.28
C GLU A 187 8.47 14.42 -17.73
N MET A 188 8.13 14.33 -16.44
CA MET A 188 7.63 13.09 -15.84
C MET A 188 6.33 12.60 -16.50
N ILE A 189 5.36 13.50 -16.67
CA ILE A 189 4.08 13.19 -17.33
C ILE A 189 4.31 12.78 -18.79
N PHE A 190 5.16 13.50 -19.51
CA PHE A 190 5.45 13.26 -20.92
C PHE A 190 6.08 11.89 -21.16
N LEU A 191 7.12 11.54 -20.39
CA LEU A 191 7.79 10.24 -20.50
C LEU A 191 6.86 9.10 -20.10
N ALA A 192 6.15 9.22 -18.98
CA ALA A 192 5.20 8.20 -18.53
C ALA A 192 4.08 7.97 -19.56
N ARG A 193 3.60 9.04 -20.21
CA ARG A 193 2.56 8.95 -21.25
C ARG A 193 3.04 8.18 -22.48
N LYS A 194 4.29 8.39 -22.91
CA LYS A 194 4.91 7.62 -24.00
C LYS A 194 5.00 6.12 -23.69
N LEU A 195 5.05 5.75 -22.41
CA LEU A 195 5.19 4.38 -21.94
C LEU A 195 3.85 3.63 -21.76
N LYS A 196 2.69 4.29 -21.94
CA LYS A 196 1.35 3.68 -21.76
C LYS A 196 1.19 2.32 -22.44
N THR A 197 1.72 2.16 -23.66
CA THR A 197 1.42 1.01 -24.52
C THR A 197 2.20 -0.27 -24.26
N GLY A 198 3.19 -0.29 -23.34
CA GLY A 198 4.08 -1.46 -23.22
C GLY A 198 4.24 -2.04 -21.82
N ALA A 199 3.26 -1.81 -20.95
CA ALA A 199 3.15 -2.51 -19.67
C ALA A 199 1.73 -3.08 -19.50
N THR A 200 1.34 -3.92 -20.46
CA THR A 200 0.06 -4.64 -20.41
C THR A 200 0.20 -5.89 -19.55
N ALA A 201 -0.84 -6.18 -18.77
CA ALA A 201 -0.91 -7.40 -17.97
C ALA A 201 -2.20 -8.16 -18.28
N LYS A 202 -2.10 -9.49 -18.38
CA LYS A 202 -3.23 -10.36 -18.76
C LYS A 202 -3.55 -11.37 -17.66
N ALA A 203 -4.75 -11.26 -17.14
CA ALA A 203 -5.46 -12.30 -16.41
C ALA A 203 -6.77 -12.61 -17.15
N ARG A 204 -7.95 -12.48 -16.53
CA ARG A 204 -9.22 -12.54 -17.30
C ARG A 204 -9.37 -11.32 -18.19
N THR A 205 -8.99 -10.15 -17.70
CA THR A 205 -8.92 -8.89 -18.46
C THR A 205 -7.51 -8.58 -18.94
N LEU A 206 -7.41 -7.87 -20.07
CA LEU A 206 -6.17 -7.29 -20.56
C LEU A 206 -6.07 -5.82 -20.13
N LEU A 207 -5.18 -5.54 -19.18
CA LEU A 207 -4.98 -4.19 -18.63
C LEU A 207 -3.91 -3.42 -19.40
N GLY A 208 -3.95 -2.09 -19.26
CA GLY A 208 -2.88 -1.19 -19.72
C GLY A 208 -2.91 -0.86 -21.22
N LEU A 209 -3.98 -1.20 -21.94
CA LEU A 209 -4.10 -0.84 -23.35
C LEU A 209 -4.21 0.69 -23.54
N PRO A 210 -3.73 1.24 -24.67
CA PRO A 210 -4.04 2.62 -25.02
C PRO A 210 -5.57 2.82 -25.13
N GLY A 211 -6.06 3.97 -24.65
CA GLY A 211 -7.49 4.26 -24.61
C GLY A 211 -8.24 3.59 -23.45
N THR A 212 -7.56 2.92 -22.52
CA THR A 212 -8.20 2.31 -21.34
C THR A 212 -7.73 2.90 -20.01
N LEU A 213 -8.67 2.92 -19.06
CA LEU A 213 -8.45 3.19 -17.64
C LEU A 213 -9.26 2.17 -16.83
N SER A 214 -8.57 1.27 -16.17
CA SER A 214 -9.15 0.19 -15.37
C SER A 214 -9.28 0.57 -13.90
N THR A 215 -10.00 -0.21 -13.11
CA THR A 215 -10.16 0.07 -11.68
C THR A 215 -10.19 -1.19 -10.83
N ARG A 216 -9.52 -1.15 -9.67
CA ARG A 216 -9.63 -2.17 -8.62
C ARG A 216 -10.80 -1.81 -7.72
N LEU A 217 -11.80 -2.68 -7.62
CA LEU A 217 -12.93 -2.49 -6.71
C LEU A 217 -12.56 -2.98 -5.31
N GLN A 218 -12.54 -2.07 -4.33
CA GLN A 218 -12.11 -2.33 -2.94
C GLN A 218 -13.30 -2.27 -1.96
N PRO A 219 -14.01 -3.38 -1.73
CA PRO A 219 -15.20 -3.41 -0.88
C PRO A 219 -14.85 -3.67 0.59
N ASN A 220 -13.90 -2.93 1.17
CA ASN A 220 -13.46 -3.15 2.56
C ASN A 220 -14.57 -2.86 3.57
N HIS A 221 -14.62 -3.65 4.64
CA HIS A 221 -15.58 -3.47 5.73
C HIS A 221 -14.88 -3.64 7.09
N PRO A 222 -15.20 -2.84 8.14
CA PRO A 222 -14.54 -2.92 9.44
C PRO A 222 -14.58 -4.29 10.16
N THR A 223 -15.41 -5.21 9.68
CA THR A 223 -15.62 -6.55 10.25
C THR A 223 -15.78 -7.63 9.19
N ASP A 224 -15.41 -7.34 7.94
CA ASP A 224 -15.54 -8.28 6.80
C ASP A 224 -16.96 -8.86 6.60
N ASN A 225 -17.99 -8.07 6.90
CA ASN A 225 -19.38 -8.49 6.74
C ASN A 225 -19.72 -8.74 5.26
N LEU A 226 -20.05 -9.99 4.93
CA LEU A 226 -20.28 -10.41 3.54
C LEU A 226 -21.46 -9.70 2.85
N ASP A 227 -22.49 -9.27 3.59
CA ASP A 227 -23.58 -8.48 3.01
C ASP A 227 -23.10 -7.09 2.62
N SER A 228 -22.36 -6.41 3.51
CA SER A 228 -21.80 -5.09 3.23
C SER A 228 -20.80 -5.14 2.07
N ILE A 229 -19.94 -6.16 2.05
CA ILE A 229 -19.03 -6.44 0.94
C ILE A 229 -19.83 -6.60 -0.38
N THR A 230 -20.93 -7.37 -0.35
CA THR A 230 -21.80 -7.55 -1.53
C THR A 230 -22.41 -6.23 -1.98
N MET A 231 -22.88 -5.40 -1.04
CA MET A 231 -23.46 -4.09 -1.35
C MET A 231 -22.42 -3.15 -1.99
N LEU A 232 -21.19 -3.14 -1.48
CA LEU A 232 -20.09 -2.37 -2.06
C LEU A 232 -19.72 -2.88 -3.46
N LEU A 233 -19.62 -4.19 -3.64
CA LEU A 233 -19.41 -4.81 -4.95
C LEU A 233 -20.49 -4.40 -5.95
N TYR A 234 -21.76 -4.58 -5.62
CA TYR A 234 -22.88 -4.21 -6.51
C TYR A 234 -22.87 -2.71 -6.85
N THR A 235 -22.48 -1.88 -5.90
CA THR A 235 -22.39 -0.42 -6.11
C THR A 235 -21.32 -0.10 -7.15
N GLY A 236 -20.08 -0.54 -6.93
CA GLY A 236 -18.99 -0.30 -7.88
C GLY A 236 -19.22 -0.94 -9.25
N LEU A 237 -19.66 -2.21 -9.27
CA LEU A 237 -20.03 -2.91 -10.50
C LEU A 237 -21.05 -2.12 -11.32
N SER A 238 -22.07 -1.53 -10.67
CA SER A 238 -23.08 -0.73 -11.36
C SER A 238 -22.53 0.57 -11.94
N MET A 239 -21.39 1.06 -11.45
CA MET A 239 -20.67 2.21 -11.98
C MET A 239 -19.63 1.84 -13.04
N GLY A 240 -19.49 0.54 -13.36
CA GLY A 240 -18.54 0.04 -14.33
C GLY A 240 -17.11 -0.09 -13.79
N THR A 241 -16.95 -0.24 -12.47
CA THR A 241 -15.64 -0.44 -11.82
C THR A 241 -15.37 -1.92 -11.54
N GLY A 242 -14.11 -2.28 -11.31
CA GLY A 242 -13.69 -3.65 -10.98
C GLY A 242 -13.17 -4.45 -12.17
N ASP A 243 -12.85 -3.83 -13.30
CA ASP A 243 -12.23 -4.49 -14.46
C ASP A 243 -10.75 -4.83 -14.25
N CYS A 244 -10.09 -4.18 -13.28
CA CYS A 244 -8.78 -4.61 -12.78
C CYS A 244 -8.91 -5.80 -11.83
N MET A 245 -9.77 -5.75 -10.81
CA MET A 245 -10.08 -6.89 -9.94
C MET A 245 -11.13 -6.53 -8.89
N PHE A 246 -11.68 -7.56 -8.22
CA PHE A 246 -12.17 -7.42 -6.84
C PHE A 246 -10.99 -7.65 -5.90
N GLY A 247 -10.65 -6.65 -5.08
CA GLY A 247 -9.51 -6.72 -4.17
C GLY A 247 -9.85 -6.16 -2.80
N LEU A 248 -9.90 -7.00 -1.77
CA LEU A 248 -10.26 -6.60 -0.41
C LEU A 248 -9.08 -6.74 0.55
N ASN A 249 -8.84 -5.70 1.35
CA ASN A 249 -7.99 -5.80 2.54
C ASN A 249 -8.86 -6.35 3.68
N PRO A 250 -8.54 -7.52 4.25
CA PRO A 250 -9.36 -8.12 5.29
C PRO A 250 -9.16 -7.39 6.62
N ALA A 251 -10.25 -7.13 7.35
CA ALA A 251 -10.17 -6.70 8.74
C ALA A 251 -9.62 -7.82 9.64
N VAL A 252 -9.89 -9.08 9.28
CA VAL A 252 -9.42 -10.27 10.01
C VAL A 252 -8.54 -11.15 9.10
N ASP A 253 -7.22 -11.10 9.32
CA ASP A 253 -6.23 -11.88 8.56
C ASP A 253 -6.09 -13.31 9.11
N THR A 254 -7.16 -14.12 8.98
CA THR A 254 -7.13 -15.56 9.26
C THR A 254 -7.49 -16.36 8.02
N VAL A 255 -6.91 -17.57 7.92
CA VAL A 255 -7.14 -18.48 6.78
C VAL A 255 -8.63 -18.74 6.54
N ASP A 256 -9.41 -18.94 7.61
CA ASP A 256 -10.85 -19.20 7.50
C ASP A 256 -11.61 -18.00 6.93
N ASN A 257 -11.32 -16.80 7.45
CA ASN A 257 -11.96 -15.57 6.97
C ASN A 257 -11.57 -15.27 5.51
N ILE A 258 -10.29 -15.37 5.18
CA ILE A 258 -9.79 -15.15 3.82
C ILE A 258 -10.40 -16.15 2.84
N ASN A 259 -10.47 -17.43 3.23
CA ASN A 259 -11.11 -18.46 2.43
C ASN A 259 -12.62 -18.16 2.23
N ALA A 260 -13.33 -17.70 3.27
CA ALA A 260 -14.73 -17.31 3.16
C ALA A 260 -14.92 -16.15 2.16
N ILE A 261 -14.07 -15.13 2.22
CA ILE A 261 -14.15 -13.96 1.31
C ILE A 261 -13.78 -14.36 -0.12
N LEU A 262 -12.71 -15.13 -0.34
CA LEU A 262 -12.31 -15.60 -1.67
C LEU A 262 -13.43 -16.40 -2.34
N ASN A 263 -14.05 -17.33 -1.62
CA ASN A 263 -15.18 -18.11 -2.14
C ASN A 263 -16.41 -17.21 -2.41
N HIS A 264 -16.66 -16.24 -1.54
CA HIS A 264 -17.75 -15.28 -1.72
C HIS A 264 -17.55 -14.42 -2.97
N PHE A 265 -16.34 -13.88 -3.17
CA PHE A 265 -15.95 -13.16 -4.38
C PHE A 265 -16.12 -14.03 -5.63
N ASN A 266 -15.65 -15.27 -5.61
CA ASN A 266 -15.81 -16.18 -6.73
C ASN A 266 -17.29 -16.42 -7.05
N LYS A 267 -18.11 -16.68 -6.03
CA LYS A 267 -19.55 -16.88 -6.17
C LYS A 267 -20.26 -15.67 -6.77
N VAL A 268 -19.94 -14.45 -6.32
CA VAL A 268 -20.51 -13.21 -6.87
C VAL A 268 -20.07 -13.02 -8.32
N ARG A 269 -18.77 -13.18 -8.62
CA ARG A 269 -18.21 -13.09 -9.98
C ARG A 269 -18.92 -14.04 -10.94
N GLU A 270 -19.05 -15.31 -10.57
CA GLU A 270 -19.68 -16.35 -11.39
C GLU A 270 -21.18 -16.10 -11.57
N LYS A 271 -21.91 -15.80 -10.49
CA LYS A 271 -23.35 -15.51 -10.53
C LYS A 271 -23.67 -14.36 -11.50
N LEU A 272 -22.83 -13.33 -11.52
CA LEU A 272 -23.04 -12.14 -12.35
C LEU A 272 -22.38 -12.22 -13.72
N GLY A 273 -21.54 -13.24 -13.96
CA GLY A 273 -20.78 -13.42 -15.20
C GLY A 273 -19.71 -12.35 -15.42
N VAL A 274 -19.17 -11.76 -14.35
CA VAL A 274 -18.23 -10.63 -14.45
C VAL A 274 -16.86 -11.14 -14.95
N PRO A 275 -16.33 -10.60 -16.06
CA PRO A 275 -15.00 -10.98 -16.55
C PRO A 275 -13.94 -10.20 -15.78
N THR A 276 -13.67 -10.60 -14.54
CA THR A 276 -12.64 -9.99 -13.67
C THR A 276 -12.04 -11.03 -12.74
N GLN A 277 -10.92 -10.71 -12.11
CA GLN A 277 -10.20 -11.58 -11.19
C GLN A 277 -10.41 -11.16 -9.74
N ILE A 278 -10.10 -12.06 -8.81
CA ILE A 278 -10.30 -11.85 -7.38
C ILE A 278 -8.99 -11.93 -6.58
N CYS A 279 -8.90 -11.14 -5.51
CA CYS A 279 -7.82 -11.18 -4.55
C CYS A 279 -8.30 -10.74 -3.16
N VAL A 280 -7.76 -11.36 -2.13
CA VAL A 280 -7.84 -10.89 -0.75
C VAL A 280 -6.41 -10.59 -0.32
N LEU A 281 -6.15 -9.34 0.03
CA LEU A 281 -4.83 -8.77 0.26
C LEU A 281 -4.33 -9.12 1.67
N SER A 282 -4.09 -10.40 1.90
CA SER A 282 -3.49 -10.90 3.14
C SER A 282 -2.01 -11.21 2.98
N HIS A 283 -1.34 -11.58 4.06
CA HIS A 283 0.05 -12.02 3.97
C HIS A 283 0.22 -13.23 3.01
N ILE A 284 1.29 -13.26 2.21
CA ILE A 284 1.50 -14.28 1.17
C ILE A 284 1.50 -15.72 1.72
N LYS A 285 1.99 -15.93 2.95
CA LYS A 285 1.94 -17.24 3.63
C LYS A 285 0.51 -17.71 3.87
N THR A 286 -0.37 -16.80 4.28
CA THR A 286 -1.80 -17.08 4.52
C THR A 286 -2.50 -17.43 3.21
N GLN A 287 -2.23 -16.67 2.13
CA GLN A 287 -2.78 -16.97 0.80
C GLN A 287 -2.31 -18.33 0.26
N LEU A 288 -1.04 -18.69 0.47
CA LEU A 288 -0.51 -20.02 0.10
C LEU A 288 -1.23 -21.15 0.86
N GLU A 289 -1.55 -20.96 2.15
CA GLU A 289 -2.33 -21.92 2.93
C GLU A 289 -3.78 -22.03 2.41
N CYS A 290 -4.41 -20.90 2.07
CA CYS A 290 -5.73 -20.88 1.43
C CYS A 290 -5.71 -21.63 0.09
N LEU A 291 -4.72 -21.37 -0.78
CA LEU A 291 -4.58 -22.05 -2.07
C LEU A 291 -4.37 -23.56 -1.89
N ALA A 292 -3.50 -23.97 -0.97
CA ALA A 292 -3.27 -25.38 -0.65
C ALA A 292 -4.54 -26.09 -0.12
N SER A 293 -5.43 -25.33 0.50
CA SER A 293 -6.74 -25.80 0.99
C SER A 293 -7.84 -25.77 -0.08
N GLY A 294 -7.52 -25.39 -1.32
CA GLY A 294 -8.45 -25.36 -2.45
C GLY A 294 -9.22 -24.05 -2.65
N ALA A 295 -8.88 -22.98 -1.92
CA ALA A 295 -9.49 -21.67 -2.12
C ALA A 295 -9.10 -21.07 -3.49
N PRO A 296 -9.99 -20.27 -4.13
CA PRO A 296 -9.73 -19.69 -5.44
C PRO A 296 -8.82 -18.44 -5.36
N VAL A 297 -7.56 -18.61 -4.96
CA VAL A 297 -6.55 -17.53 -4.97
C VAL A 297 -6.14 -17.25 -6.42
N GLU A 298 -6.86 -16.36 -7.12
CA GLU A 298 -6.64 -16.09 -8.55
C GLU A 298 -5.44 -15.16 -8.82
N ILE A 299 -5.26 -14.12 -8.00
CA ILE A 299 -4.12 -13.21 -8.01
C ILE A 299 -3.52 -13.19 -6.60
N MET A 300 -2.22 -13.43 -6.49
CA MET A 300 -1.52 -13.50 -5.21
C MET A 300 -0.89 -12.17 -4.85
N PHE A 301 -1.30 -11.61 -3.71
CA PHE A 301 -0.86 -10.30 -3.23
C PHE A 301 0.36 -10.39 -2.30
N GLN A 302 1.20 -9.36 -2.27
CA GLN A 302 2.12 -9.09 -1.16
C GLN A 302 2.57 -7.62 -1.15
N SER A 303 2.60 -6.97 0.01
CA SER A 303 3.32 -5.70 0.18
C SER A 303 4.83 -5.95 0.13
N ILE A 304 5.58 -5.13 -0.60
CA ILE A 304 7.03 -5.26 -0.74
C ILE A 304 7.73 -3.96 -0.32
N ALA A 305 9.04 -4.05 -0.06
CA ALA A 305 9.88 -2.95 0.38
C ALA A 305 11.21 -2.91 -0.39
N GLY A 306 11.83 -1.74 -0.41
CA GLY A 306 13.07 -1.44 -1.12
C GLY A 306 14.34 -1.85 -0.39
N THR A 307 14.21 -2.39 0.83
CA THR A 307 15.33 -2.92 1.62
C THR A 307 14.97 -4.30 2.17
N GLU A 308 15.98 -5.16 2.27
CA GLU A 308 15.81 -6.50 2.85
C GLU A 308 15.36 -6.43 4.32
N ALA A 309 15.88 -5.46 5.08
CA ALA A 309 15.57 -5.32 6.50
C ALA A 309 14.07 -5.08 6.75
N VAL A 310 13.40 -4.22 5.97
CA VAL A 310 11.94 -4.07 6.07
C VAL A 310 11.25 -5.34 5.58
N LEU A 311 11.64 -5.87 4.42
CA LEU A 311 10.97 -7.02 3.81
C LEU A 311 10.96 -8.24 4.74
N THR A 312 12.08 -8.51 5.40
CA THR A 312 12.28 -9.70 6.26
C THR A 312 11.81 -9.48 7.69
N GLU A 313 12.14 -8.35 8.31
CA GLU A 313 11.91 -8.16 9.74
C GLU A 313 10.55 -7.53 10.04
N GLU A 314 9.99 -6.73 9.13
CA GLU A 314 8.69 -6.05 9.32
C GLU A 314 7.58 -6.73 8.52
N PHE A 315 7.85 -7.14 7.28
CA PHE A 315 6.86 -7.79 6.43
C PHE A 315 6.93 -9.31 6.45
N ASP A 316 7.91 -9.93 7.13
CA ASP A 316 8.06 -11.40 7.25
C ASP A 316 8.11 -12.13 5.89
N VAL A 317 8.79 -11.52 4.92
CA VAL A 317 8.94 -11.98 3.54
C VAL A 317 10.42 -12.03 3.12
N THR A 318 10.79 -13.05 2.35
CA THR A 318 12.07 -13.12 1.66
C THR A 318 11.87 -13.18 0.15
N VAL A 319 12.90 -12.84 -0.62
CA VAL A 319 12.87 -13.02 -2.08
C VAL A 319 12.67 -14.50 -2.45
N ASP A 320 13.25 -15.44 -1.69
CA ASP A 320 13.04 -16.88 -1.92
C ASP A 320 11.57 -17.30 -1.71
N LEU A 321 10.88 -16.71 -0.73
CA LEU A 321 9.45 -16.96 -0.50
C LEU A 321 8.62 -16.43 -1.67
N LEU A 322 8.93 -15.24 -2.18
CA LEU A 322 8.28 -14.66 -3.35
C LEU A 322 8.53 -15.50 -4.62
N ASP A 323 9.76 -15.95 -4.85
CA ASP A 323 10.12 -16.87 -5.94
C ASP A 323 9.31 -18.17 -5.86
N LYS A 324 9.23 -18.78 -4.68
CA LYS A 324 8.44 -19.99 -4.44
C LYS A 324 6.95 -19.75 -4.71
N ALA A 325 6.39 -18.66 -4.20
CA ALA A 325 4.99 -18.32 -4.37
C ALA A 325 4.63 -18.07 -5.84
N TYR A 326 5.50 -17.37 -6.57
CA TYR A 326 5.38 -17.15 -8.01
C TYR A 326 5.34 -18.46 -8.79
N MET A 327 6.24 -19.40 -8.48
CA MET A 327 6.27 -20.72 -9.14
C MET A 327 5.06 -21.58 -8.80
N ILE A 328 4.59 -21.55 -7.54
CA ILE A 328 3.35 -22.24 -7.13
C ILE A 328 2.16 -21.71 -7.93
N MET A 329 2.00 -20.38 -8.05
CA MET A 329 0.91 -19.80 -8.84
C MET A 329 1.01 -20.14 -10.33
N LYS A 330 2.23 -20.20 -10.88
CA LYS A 330 2.47 -20.63 -12.27
C LYS A 330 2.00 -22.07 -12.52
N GLU A 331 2.25 -22.97 -11.58
CA GLU A 331 1.95 -24.41 -11.73
C GLU A 331 0.52 -24.79 -11.31
N GLN A 332 0.01 -24.13 -10.26
CA GLN A 332 -1.18 -24.53 -9.51
C GLN A 332 -2.23 -23.42 -9.37
N GLY A 333 -1.93 -22.20 -9.83
CA GLY A 333 -2.86 -21.07 -9.74
C GLY A 333 -4.16 -21.34 -10.54
N PRO A 334 -5.33 -20.90 -10.04
CA PRO A 334 -6.62 -21.13 -10.71
C PRO A 334 -6.73 -20.55 -12.12
N LEU A 335 -5.92 -19.53 -12.45
CA LEU A 335 -5.92 -18.87 -13.76
C LEU A 335 -4.76 -19.27 -14.67
N LYS A 336 -3.95 -20.28 -14.30
CA LYS A 336 -2.70 -20.63 -15.00
C LYS A 336 -2.84 -20.88 -16.51
N ASP A 337 -4.00 -21.33 -16.96
CA ASP A 337 -4.25 -21.67 -18.38
C ASP A 337 -4.67 -20.46 -19.23
N ILE A 338 -5.00 -19.32 -18.61
CA ILE A 338 -5.50 -18.12 -19.32
C ILE A 338 -4.76 -16.83 -18.96
N ALA A 339 -4.09 -16.78 -17.80
CA ALA A 339 -3.34 -15.62 -17.33
C ALA A 339 -1.86 -15.73 -17.72
N ASN A 340 -1.26 -14.59 -18.05
CA ASN A 340 0.19 -14.45 -18.21
C ASN A 340 0.85 -13.83 -16.96
N ASN A 341 0.02 -13.24 -16.08
CA ASN A 341 0.45 -12.49 -14.91
C ASN A 341 -0.50 -12.80 -13.73
N TRP A 342 0.04 -13.11 -12.56
CA TRP A 342 -0.76 -13.58 -11.40
C TRP A 342 -0.27 -13.08 -10.04
N MET A 343 0.72 -12.18 -10.02
CA MET A 343 1.18 -11.51 -8.79
C MET A 343 0.60 -10.09 -8.70
N TYR A 344 0.35 -9.63 -7.49
CA TYR A 344 0.02 -8.24 -7.19
C TYR A 344 0.96 -7.76 -6.08
N PHE A 345 1.71 -6.69 -6.36
CA PHE A 345 2.51 -6.02 -5.34
C PHE A 345 1.98 -4.63 -5.02
N GLU A 346 2.06 -4.27 -3.74
CA GLU A 346 1.81 -2.92 -3.27
C GLU A 346 3.07 -2.33 -2.65
N THR A 347 3.30 -1.06 -3.00
CA THR A 347 4.48 -0.28 -2.63
C THR A 347 4.03 1.10 -2.16
N GLY A 348 4.95 1.98 -1.78
CA GLY A 348 4.61 3.33 -1.40
C GLY A 348 5.77 3.99 -0.69
N GLN A 349 6.07 5.23 -1.07
CA GLN A 349 7.14 5.97 -0.43
C GLN A 349 6.84 6.13 1.06
N GLY A 350 7.77 5.67 1.90
CA GLY A 350 7.74 5.92 3.34
C GLY A 350 7.90 4.69 4.22
N SER A 351 7.69 3.47 3.72
CA SER A 351 7.79 2.26 4.54
C SER A 351 9.16 2.15 5.23
N GLU A 352 10.26 2.33 4.52
CA GLU A 352 11.59 2.18 5.11
C GLU A 352 11.93 3.24 6.15
N VAL A 353 11.44 4.48 5.99
CA VAL A 353 11.66 5.53 7.00
C VAL A 353 10.77 5.34 8.21
N SER A 354 9.52 4.91 8.03
CA SER A 354 8.59 4.64 9.13
C SER A 354 9.10 3.53 10.06
N TYR A 355 9.84 2.56 9.52
CA TYR A 355 10.48 1.49 10.30
C TYR A 355 11.93 1.78 10.67
N ASN A 356 12.48 2.95 10.31
CA ASN A 356 13.87 3.32 10.52
C ASN A 356 14.89 2.29 9.95
N LYS A 357 14.55 1.72 8.79
CA LYS A 357 15.31 0.66 8.09
C LYS A 357 15.75 1.05 6.67
N HIS A 358 15.76 2.35 6.40
CA HIS A 358 16.12 2.93 5.11
C HIS A 358 17.63 2.90 4.79
N ASN A 359 18.50 2.57 5.75
CA ASN A 359 19.96 2.47 5.54
C ASN A 359 20.61 3.74 4.95
N GLY A 360 20.05 4.91 5.25
CA GLY A 360 20.49 6.20 4.69
C GLY A 360 20.11 6.43 3.21
N ILE A 361 19.26 5.58 2.63
CA ILE A 361 18.71 5.71 1.28
C ILE A 361 17.42 6.53 1.36
N ASP A 362 17.24 7.49 0.46
CA ASP A 362 16.03 8.34 0.39
C ASP A 362 14.78 7.58 -0.09
N MET A 363 13.59 8.12 0.20
CA MET A 363 12.31 7.45 -0.08
C MET A 363 12.05 7.16 -1.57
N THR A 364 12.44 8.06 -2.49
CA THR A 364 12.27 7.81 -3.95
C THR A 364 13.12 6.64 -4.40
N THR A 365 14.35 6.57 -3.89
CA THR A 365 15.29 5.52 -4.25
C THR A 365 14.85 4.18 -3.66
N THR A 366 14.36 4.12 -2.42
CA THR A 366 13.80 2.87 -1.87
C THR A 366 12.57 2.41 -2.65
N GLU A 367 11.69 3.32 -3.05
CA GLU A 367 10.53 2.99 -3.87
C GLU A 367 10.92 2.46 -5.27
N ALA A 368 11.93 3.03 -5.90
CA ALA A 368 12.45 2.51 -7.16
C ALA A 368 13.04 1.09 -7.02
N LEU A 369 13.62 0.76 -5.86
CA LEU A 369 14.10 -0.59 -5.57
C LEU A 369 12.95 -1.59 -5.40
N CYS A 370 11.80 -1.17 -4.84
CA CYS A 370 10.57 -1.97 -4.84
C CYS A 370 10.16 -2.35 -6.26
N TYR A 371 10.22 -1.39 -7.19
CA TYR A 371 9.85 -1.64 -8.59
C TYR A 371 10.83 -2.60 -9.29
N GLY A 372 12.13 -2.46 -9.04
CA GLY A 372 13.11 -3.42 -9.54
C GLY A 372 12.89 -4.84 -9.00
N LEU A 373 12.49 -4.97 -7.73
CA LEU A 373 12.06 -6.25 -7.15
C LEU A 373 10.79 -6.79 -7.82
N ALA A 374 9.75 -5.97 -7.97
CA ALA A 374 8.49 -6.36 -8.59
C ALA A 374 8.68 -6.85 -10.04
N ARG A 375 9.58 -6.20 -10.81
CA ARG A 375 9.85 -6.52 -12.23
C ARG A 375 10.22 -7.99 -12.42
N ARG A 376 10.89 -8.61 -11.45
CA ARG A 376 11.29 -10.02 -11.45
C ARG A 376 10.12 -10.97 -11.72
N TYR A 377 8.93 -10.65 -11.23
CA TYR A 377 7.78 -11.57 -11.23
C TYR A 377 6.73 -11.27 -12.30
N LYS A 378 6.95 -10.29 -13.18
CA LYS A 378 5.99 -9.87 -14.23
C LYS A 378 4.55 -9.78 -13.66
N PRO A 379 4.33 -8.94 -12.64
CA PRO A 379 3.07 -8.92 -11.91
C PRO A 379 1.90 -8.53 -12.81
N PHE A 380 0.69 -8.90 -12.40
CA PHE A 380 -0.54 -8.43 -13.00
C PHE A 380 -0.81 -6.97 -12.62
N MET A 381 -0.47 -6.62 -11.38
CA MET A 381 -0.72 -5.31 -10.79
C MET A 381 0.48 -4.90 -9.92
N VAL A 382 0.95 -3.67 -10.08
CA VAL A 382 1.75 -2.97 -9.08
C VAL A 382 1.06 -1.66 -8.78
N ASN A 383 0.75 -1.43 -7.51
CA ASN A 383 0.07 -0.22 -7.09
C ASN A 383 0.91 0.49 -6.02
N ASN A 384 1.12 1.79 -6.17
CA ASN A 384 1.64 2.58 -5.08
C ASN A 384 0.49 3.00 -4.15
N VAL A 385 0.79 3.22 -2.87
CA VAL A 385 -0.12 3.84 -1.89
C VAL A 385 0.55 5.05 -1.22
N THR A 386 1.24 5.86 -2.02
CA THR A 386 1.94 7.05 -1.53
C THR A 386 0.95 8.08 -0.98
N GLY A 387 1.11 8.40 0.32
CA GLY A 387 0.20 9.21 1.13
C GLY A 387 -0.61 8.41 2.17
N PHE A 388 -0.52 7.08 2.15
CA PHE A 388 -1.26 6.19 3.06
C PHE A 388 -0.79 6.23 4.53
N ILE A 389 0.50 6.52 4.75
CA ILE A 389 1.09 6.49 6.09
C ILE A 389 0.64 7.71 6.90
N GLY A 390 1.03 8.91 6.47
CA GLY A 390 0.70 10.15 7.17
C GLY A 390 1.73 11.27 6.97
N PRO A 391 1.57 12.39 7.71
CA PRO A 391 2.43 13.57 7.60
C PRO A 391 3.89 13.32 7.98
N GLU A 392 4.21 12.21 8.66
CA GLU A 392 5.58 11.77 8.92
C GLU A 392 6.32 11.34 7.64
N THR A 393 5.61 11.05 6.55
CA THR A 393 6.19 10.71 5.24
C THR A 393 5.89 11.78 4.20
N HIS A 394 4.62 12.20 4.09
CA HIS A 394 4.15 13.20 3.14
C HIS A 394 3.22 14.17 3.86
N LEU A 395 3.69 15.41 4.05
CA LEU A 395 3.01 16.39 4.88
C LEU A 395 1.75 16.96 4.23
N ASP A 396 1.80 17.25 2.93
CA ASP A 396 0.78 18.06 2.25
C ASP A 396 0.49 17.63 0.80
N ASN A 397 -0.41 18.37 0.15
CA ASN A 397 -0.81 18.14 -1.25
C ASN A 397 0.39 18.09 -2.21
N PHE A 398 1.38 18.97 -2.05
CA PHE A 398 2.49 19.06 -2.99
C PHE A 398 3.38 17.82 -2.90
N GLU A 399 3.76 17.43 -1.69
CA GLU A 399 4.58 16.23 -1.47
C GLU A 399 3.87 14.98 -2.00
N MET A 400 2.58 14.81 -1.70
CA MET A 400 1.79 13.68 -2.17
C MET A 400 1.70 13.64 -3.71
N ILE A 401 1.36 14.77 -4.36
CA ILE A 401 1.23 14.85 -5.83
C ILE A 401 2.57 14.54 -6.50
N TYR A 402 3.64 15.18 -6.03
CA TYR A 402 4.96 15.05 -6.65
C TYR A 402 5.50 13.63 -6.53
N SER A 403 5.44 13.03 -5.34
CA SER A 403 5.88 11.64 -5.12
C SER A 403 5.10 10.65 -5.98
N ASN A 404 3.77 10.81 -6.10
CA ASN A 404 2.97 9.96 -6.99
C ASN A 404 3.39 10.07 -8.47
N LEU A 405 3.81 11.23 -8.95
CA LEU A 405 4.32 11.38 -10.33
C LEU A 405 5.67 10.68 -10.52
N GLN A 406 6.55 10.75 -9.51
CA GLN A 406 7.83 10.03 -9.51
C GLN A 406 7.57 8.52 -9.57
N ASP A 407 6.72 8.02 -8.68
CA ASP A 407 6.33 6.60 -8.57
C ASP A 407 5.80 6.07 -9.90
N HIS A 408 4.85 6.80 -10.49
CA HIS A 408 4.26 6.42 -11.77
C HIS A 408 5.30 6.31 -12.88
N LEU A 409 6.18 7.31 -13.01
CA LEU A 409 7.23 7.28 -14.02
C LEU A 409 8.20 6.12 -13.78
N MET A 410 8.73 5.98 -12.57
CA MET A 410 9.74 4.96 -12.25
C MET A 410 9.19 3.55 -12.50
N GLY A 411 7.95 3.27 -12.07
CA GLY A 411 7.29 2.00 -12.33
C GLY A 411 7.10 1.72 -13.83
N LYS A 412 6.63 2.71 -14.60
CA LYS A 412 6.48 2.59 -16.07
C LYS A 412 7.81 2.40 -16.78
N LEU A 413 8.83 3.14 -16.37
CA LEU A 413 10.17 3.09 -16.94
C LEU A 413 10.81 1.70 -16.72
N LEU A 414 10.56 1.10 -15.56
CA LEU A 414 10.99 -0.27 -15.23
C LEU A 414 10.06 -1.35 -15.81
N GLY A 415 9.08 -0.97 -16.63
CA GLY A 415 8.23 -1.91 -17.38
C GLY A 415 7.09 -2.54 -16.59
N LEU A 416 6.72 -1.97 -15.43
CA LEU A 416 5.63 -2.48 -14.60
C LEU A 416 4.27 -1.98 -15.09
N PRO A 417 3.20 -2.78 -14.92
CA PRO A 417 1.83 -2.37 -15.25
C PRO A 417 1.29 -1.37 -14.23
N MET A 418 1.99 -0.24 -14.03
CA MET A 418 1.76 0.67 -12.90
C MET A 418 0.36 1.29 -12.92
N GLY A 419 -0.37 1.12 -11.83
CA GLY A 419 -1.49 1.96 -11.47
C GLY A 419 -1.22 2.67 -10.17
N MET A 420 -2.14 3.57 -9.84
CA MET A 420 -1.88 4.61 -8.86
C MET A 420 -3.01 4.67 -7.85
N ALA A 421 -2.67 4.84 -6.58
CA ALA A 421 -3.61 5.20 -5.53
C ALA A 421 -3.10 6.44 -4.81
N PRO A 422 -3.24 7.65 -5.42
CA PRO A 422 -2.93 8.88 -4.71
C PRO A 422 -3.90 8.98 -3.56
N CYS A 423 -3.44 8.72 -2.35
CA CYS A 423 -4.30 8.55 -1.19
C CYS A 423 -3.83 9.45 -0.05
N PHE A 424 -4.65 9.58 0.98
CA PHE A 424 -4.29 10.40 2.13
C PHE A 424 -4.99 9.99 3.41
N THR A 425 -4.47 10.51 4.51
CA THR A 425 -5.05 10.39 5.85
C THR A 425 -5.42 11.77 6.39
N LEU A 426 -6.43 11.86 7.26
CA LEU A 426 -6.92 13.17 7.73
C LEU A 426 -5.94 13.93 8.63
N HIS A 427 -4.91 13.26 9.15
CA HIS A 427 -3.89 13.90 9.98
C HIS A 427 -2.74 14.49 9.15
N SER A 428 -2.73 14.25 7.83
CA SER A 428 -1.92 15.02 6.88
C SER A 428 -2.61 16.34 6.50
N LYS A 429 -1.85 17.27 5.90
CA LYS A 429 -2.39 18.50 5.29
C LYS A 429 -2.85 18.27 3.84
N VAL A 430 -3.12 17.01 3.46
CA VAL A 430 -3.69 16.65 2.16
C VAL A 430 -5.21 16.85 2.16
N THR A 431 -5.75 17.27 1.03
CA THR A 431 -7.19 17.48 0.82
C THR A 431 -7.70 16.65 -0.36
N THR A 432 -9.02 16.45 -0.41
CA THR A 432 -9.67 15.83 -1.58
C THR A 432 -9.36 16.58 -2.88
N GLU A 433 -9.27 17.91 -2.84
CA GLU A 433 -8.86 18.70 -4.02
C GLU A 433 -7.42 18.40 -4.44
N GLY A 434 -6.48 18.24 -3.50
CA GLY A 434 -5.10 17.84 -3.82
C GLY A 434 -5.02 16.46 -4.45
N GLN A 435 -5.79 15.51 -3.91
CA GLN A 435 -5.93 14.18 -4.51
C GLN A 435 -6.52 14.25 -5.93
N GLN A 436 -7.57 15.05 -6.15
CA GLN A 436 -8.15 15.23 -7.49
C GLN A 436 -7.16 15.82 -8.49
N MET A 437 -6.29 16.74 -8.04
CA MET A 437 -5.18 17.24 -8.86
C MET A 437 -4.18 16.12 -9.20
N ALA A 438 -3.84 15.26 -8.24
CA ALA A 438 -2.98 14.10 -8.52
C ALA A 438 -3.60 13.18 -9.58
N ILE A 439 -4.89 12.84 -9.43
CA ILE A 439 -5.63 11.97 -10.36
C ILE A 439 -5.63 12.55 -11.78
N GLU A 440 -5.86 13.85 -11.93
CA GLU A 440 -5.86 14.51 -13.24
C GLU A 440 -4.48 14.38 -13.91
N LEU A 441 -3.41 14.70 -13.18
CA LEU A 441 -2.04 14.65 -13.69
C LEU A 441 -1.59 13.22 -14.02
N LEU A 442 -1.95 12.25 -13.18
CA LEU A 442 -1.62 10.84 -13.40
C LEU A 442 -2.42 10.23 -14.56
N THR A 443 -3.66 10.66 -14.77
CA THR A 443 -4.47 10.25 -15.92
C THR A 443 -3.88 10.81 -17.22
N ALA A 444 -3.48 12.09 -17.22
CA ALA A 444 -2.74 12.69 -18.32
C ALA A 444 -1.42 11.93 -18.60
N ALA A 445 -0.72 11.50 -17.55
CA ALA A 445 0.48 10.68 -17.63
C ALA A 445 0.23 9.24 -18.10
N GLY A 446 -1.02 8.78 -18.15
CA GLY A 446 -1.36 7.43 -18.62
C GLY A 446 -1.31 6.33 -17.55
N ALA A 447 -1.79 6.62 -16.34
CA ALA A 447 -2.08 5.61 -15.33
C ALA A 447 -2.88 4.42 -15.92
N ASN A 448 -2.58 3.19 -15.49
CA ASN A 448 -3.29 1.99 -15.98
C ASN A 448 -4.61 1.77 -15.27
N TYR A 449 -4.63 2.01 -13.97
CA TYR A 449 -5.79 1.85 -13.13
C TYR A 449 -5.70 2.71 -11.87
N TYR A 450 -6.86 2.93 -11.28
CA TYR A 450 -7.07 3.52 -9.97
C TYR A 450 -7.83 2.54 -9.06
N MET A 451 -8.08 2.98 -7.83
CA MET A 451 -8.90 2.31 -6.85
C MET A 451 -10.36 2.77 -6.94
N ASP A 452 -11.31 1.89 -6.65
CA ASP A 452 -12.69 2.27 -6.32
C ASP A 452 -12.96 1.94 -4.86
N VAL A 453 -12.78 2.96 -4.03
CA VAL A 453 -13.22 3.00 -2.64
C VAL A 453 -14.52 3.80 -2.58
N TYR A 454 -15.58 3.20 -2.03
CA TYR A 454 -16.91 3.79 -2.02
C TYR A 454 -16.89 5.20 -1.40
N LEU A 455 -17.28 6.20 -2.21
CA LEU A 455 -17.26 7.62 -1.84
C LEU A 455 -15.92 8.08 -1.25
N ASN A 456 -14.80 7.56 -1.78
CA ASN A 456 -13.44 7.97 -1.45
C ASN A 456 -13.02 7.67 -0.01
N THR A 457 -13.81 6.89 0.75
CA THR A 457 -13.61 6.72 2.19
C THR A 457 -13.50 5.25 2.55
N ASP A 458 -12.30 4.80 2.90
CA ASP A 458 -12.09 3.46 3.45
C ASP A 458 -12.20 3.52 4.97
N ARG A 459 -13.22 2.85 5.50
CA ARG A 459 -13.52 2.89 6.95
C ARG A 459 -12.74 1.88 7.75
N MET A 460 -12.28 0.81 7.12
CA MET A 460 -11.50 -0.21 7.81
C MET A 460 -10.05 0.27 7.96
N LEU A 461 -9.46 0.76 6.86
CA LEU A 461 -8.09 1.29 6.85
C LEU A 461 -7.99 2.76 7.27
N ALA A 462 -9.12 3.44 7.43
CA ALA A 462 -9.20 4.83 7.86
C ALA A 462 -8.36 5.80 7.01
N TYR A 463 -8.49 5.67 5.69
CA TYR A 463 -7.82 6.52 4.70
C TYR A 463 -8.75 6.85 3.52
N PHE A 464 -8.29 7.74 2.65
CA PHE A 464 -9.06 8.28 1.54
C PHE A 464 -8.34 8.01 0.24
N ASP A 465 -9.06 7.45 -0.72
CA ASP A 465 -8.53 6.96 -2.00
C ASP A 465 -9.53 7.21 -3.13
N THR A 466 -9.12 7.08 -4.38
CA THR A 466 -10.02 7.29 -5.53
C THR A 466 -11.34 6.50 -5.41
N SER A 467 -12.41 7.08 -5.96
CA SER A 467 -13.74 6.46 -6.01
C SER A 467 -14.17 6.15 -7.44
N GLY A 468 -15.15 5.26 -7.61
CA GLY A 468 -15.72 4.98 -8.93
C GLY A 468 -16.29 6.23 -9.63
N HIS A 469 -16.64 7.28 -8.88
CA HIS A 469 -16.99 8.58 -9.45
C HIS A 469 -15.78 9.31 -10.04
N ASP A 470 -14.63 9.28 -9.37
CA ASP A 470 -13.39 9.86 -9.89
C ASP A 470 -12.95 9.12 -11.15
N ASP A 471 -12.99 7.79 -11.12
CA ASP A 471 -12.63 6.93 -12.24
C ASP A 471 -13.50 7.17 -13.47
N GLN A 472 -14.83 7.21 -13.28
CA GLN A 472 -15.75 7.48 -14.37
C GLN A 472 -15.61 8.91 -14.90
N THR A 473 -15.27 9.88 -14.04
CA THR A 473 -14.99 11.25 -14.46
C THR A 473 -13.76 11.30 -15.35
N MET A 474 -12.67 10.61 -14.97
CA MET A 474 -11.46 10.52 -15.78
C MET A 474 -11.71 9.82 -17.12
N ARG A 475 -12.51 8.75 -17.12
CA ARG A 475 -12.93 8.07 -18.36
C ARG A 475 -13.65 9.03 -19.32
N GLU A 476 -14.51 9.90 -18.81
CA GLU A 476 -15.25 10.85 -19.65
C GLU A 476 -14.41 12.04 -20.11
N ILE A 477 -13.55 12.61 -19.25
CA ILE A 477 -12.66 13.72 -19.63
C ILE A 477 -11.68 13.27 -20.72
N TYR A 478 -11.13 12.07 -20.61
CA TYR A 478 -10.08 11.58 -21.51
C TYR A 478 -10.57 10.59 -22.58
N ASN A 479 -11.88 10.36 -22.67
CA ASN A 479 -12.49 9.37 -23.57
C ASN A 479 -11.84 7.97 -23.44
N LEU A 480 -11.66 7.51 -22.19
CA LEU A 480 -11.09 6.22 -21.85
C LEU A 480 -12.18 5.21 -21.53
N LYS A 481 -11.87 3.93 -21.74
CA LYS A 481 -12.80 2.81 -21.55
C LYS A 481 -12.26 1.83 -20.50
N PRO A 482 -13.11 1.02 -19.84
CA PRO A 482 -12.64 -0.16 -19.12
C PRO A 482 -11.92 -1.15 -20.05
N ALA A 483 -11.33 -2.20 -19.48
CA ALA A 483 -10.78 -3.31 -20.24
C ALA A 483 -11.83 -3.87 -21.23
N PRO A 484 -11.44 -4.25 -22.47
CA PRO A 484 -12.40 -4.60 -23.52
C PRO A 484 -13.35 -5.75 -23.16
N GLU A 485 -12.85 -6.76 -22.45
CA GLU A 485 -13.67 -7.89 -21.99
C GLU A 485 -14.76 -7.43 -21.02
N TYR A 486 -14.41 -6.51 -20.12
CA TYR A 486 -15.31 -5.95 -19.11
C TYR A 486 -16.30 -4.96 -19.70
N LEU A 487 -15.88 -4.12 -20.65
CA LEU A 487 -16.76 -3.20 -21.36
C LEU A 487 -17.93 -3.93 -22.02
N ARG A 488 -17.68 -5.09 -22.66
CA ARG A 488 -18.75 -5.91 -23.25
C ARG A 488 -19.78 -6.32 -22.20
N TRP A 489 -19.33 -6.81 -21.05
CA TRP A 489 -20.20 -7.15 -19.93
C TRP A 489 -21.00 -5.93 -19.43
N CYS A 490 -20.37 -4.76 -19.30
CA CYS A 490 -21.08 -3.53 -18.91
C CYS A 490 -22.18 -3.13 -19.91
N VAL A 491 -21.92 -3.27 -21.21
CA VAL A 491 -22.90 -2.99 -22.26
C VAL A 491 -24.07 -3.99 -22.19
N GLU A 492 -23.79 -5.28 -22.02
CA GLU A 492 -24.82 -6.31 -21.84
C GLU A 492 -25.70 -6.06 -20.62
N LYS A 493 -25.14 -5.51 -19.54
CA LYS A 493 -25.88 -5.13 -18.32
C LYS A 493 -26.56 -3.76 -18.41
N GLY A 494 -26.39 -3.02 -19.51
CA GLY A 494 -26.91 -1.65 -19.66
C GLY A 494 -26.28 -0.63 -18.70
N ILE A 495 -25.11 -0.96 -18.13
CA ILE A 495 -24.28 -0.04 -17.32
C ILE A 495 -23.65 0.99 -18.23
N PHE A 496 -23.18 0.56 -19.39
CA PHE A 496 -22.76 1.42 -20.48
C PHE A 496 -23.63 1.19 -21.72
N ILE A 497 -23.68 2.17 -22.60
CA ILE A 497 -24.25 2.07 -23.93
C ILE A 497 -23.24 2.58 -24.94
N GLU A 498 -23.31 2.05 -26.15
CA GLU A 498 -22.57 2.58 -27.30
C GLU A 498 -23.53 3.44 -28.13
N ASP A 499 -23.14 4.69 -28.39
CA ASP A 499 -23.93 5.59 -29.23
C ASP A 499 -23.73 5.28 -30.73
N GLN A 500 -24.41 6.05 -31.59
CA GLN A 500 -24.37 5.84 -33.04
C GLN A 500 -22.98 6.08 -33.65
N ASP A 501 -22.11 6.80 -32.94
CA ASP A 501 -20.76 7.16 -33.37
C ASP A 501 -19.69 6.22 -32.75
N GLY A 502 -20.12 5.21 -31.98
CA GLY A 502 -19.22 4.25 -31.32
C GLY A 502 -18.60 4.75 -30.01
N ASN A 503 -19.10 5.87 -29.47
CA ASN A 503 -18.65 6.36 -28.16
C ASN A 503 -19.38 5.63 -27.04
N ILE A 504 -18.66 5.39 -25.96
CA ILE A 504 -19.21 4.74 -24.77
C ILE A 504 -19.76 5.81 -23.85
N GLN A 505 -21.02 5.66 -23.46
CA GLN A 505 -21.71 6.55 -22.52
C GLN A 505 -22.30 5.74 -21.35
N ARG A 506 -22.61 6.43 -20.25
CA ARG A 506 -23.36 5.84 -19.14
C ARG A 506 -24.74 5.39 -19.61
N GLY A 507 -25.07 4.13 -19.35
CA GLY A 507 -26.36 3.55 -19.66
C GLY A 507 -27.40 3.81 -18.56
N PRO A 508 -28.65 3.35 -18.75
CA PRO A 508 -29.74 3.55 -17.79
C PRO A 508 -29.51 2.86 -16.44
N ASN A 509 -28.63 1.85 -16.39
CA ASN A 509 -28.32 1.12 -15.16
C ASN A 509 -27.05 1.63 -14.47
N TRP A 510 -26.38 2.65 -15.00
CA TRP A 510 -25.18 3.19 -14.38
C TRP A 510 -25.47 3.73 -12.98
N GLY A 511 -24.68 3.28 -11.99
CA GLY A 511 -24.84 3.65 -10.58
C GLY A 511 -26.08 3.07 -9.90
N ASN A 512 -26.76 2.09 -10.52
CA ASN A 512 -27.92 1.42 -9.94
C ASN A 512 -27.57 -0.02 -9.46
N PRO A 513 -27.17 -0.21 -8.19
CA PRO A 513 -26.84 -1.54 -7.66
C PRO A 513 -28.02 -2.53 -7.65
N ARG A 514 -29.27 -2.04 -7.76
CA ARG A 514 -30.48 -2.89 -7.71
C ARG A 514 -30.54 -3.90 -8.85
N ILE A 515 -29.86 -3.66 -9.96
CA ILE A 515 -29.83 -4.57 -11.11
C ILE A 515 -29.21 -5.94 -10.79
N PHE A 516 -28.47 -6.04 -9.69
CA PHE A 516 -27.84 -7.27 -9.22
C PHE A 516 -28.60 -7.96 -8.08
N CYS A 517 -29.61 -7.29 -7.52
CA CYS A 517 -30.47 -7.85 -6.48
C CYS A 517 -31.62 -8.64 -7.10
N SER A 518 -31.93 -9.79 -6.52
CA SER A 518 -33.08 -10.64 -6.88
C SER A 518 -34.42 -10.05 -6.44
N SER A 519 -34.42 -9.15 -5.46
CA SER A 519 -35.62 -8.51 -4.92
C SER A 519 -35.31 -7.20 -4.20
N ASP A 520 -36.32 -6.36 -3.99
CA ASP A 520 -36.22 -5.17 -3.15
C ASP A 520 -35.85 -5.49 -1.70
N SER A 521 -36.32 -6.63 -1.18
CA SER A 521 -36.01 -7.08 0.18
C SER A 521 -34.51 -7.37 0.33
N GLU A 522 -33.90 -8.05 -0.65
CA GLU A 522 -32.45 -8.27 -0.66
C GLU A 522 -31.70 -6.93 -0.69
N TYR A 523 -32.13 -5.99 -1.54
CA TYR A 523 -31.50 -4.68 -1.62
C TYR A 523 -31.56 -3.91 -0.29
N GLN A 524 -32.71 -3.88 0.38
CA GLN A 524 -32.83 -3.17 1.67
C GLN A 524 -31.96 -3.83 2.75
N ARG A 525 -31.95 -5.16 2.85
CA ARG A 525 -31.10 -5.89 3.79
C ARG A 525 -29.61 -5.60 3.57
N LEU A 526 -29.15 -5.63 2.32
CA LEU A 526 -27.75 -5.31 1.97
C LEU A 526 -27.41 -3.84 2.32
N LYS A 527 -28.33 -2.91 2.05
CA LYS A 527 -28.16 -1.49 2.32
C LYS A 527 -28.14 -1.16 3.82
N GLU A 528 -29.00 -1.79 4.61
CA GLU A 528 -29.08 -1.58 6.06
C GLU A 528 -27.80 -2.01 6.79
N ASN A 529 -27.13 -3.04 6.26
CA ASN A 529 -25.87 -3.54 6.79
C ASN A 529 -24.65 -2.70 6.36
N LEU A 530 -24.79 -1.83 5.35
CA LEU A 530 -23.68 -0.98 4.89
C LEU A 530 -23.51 0.23 5.83
N PRO A 531 -22.43 0.30 6.64
CA PRO A 531 -22.23 1.44 7.53
C PRO A 531 -22.18 2.73 6.73
N ALA A 532 -22.83 3.77 7.27
CA ALA A 532 -22.82 5.14 6.77
C ALA A 532 -22.84 5.26 5.23
N SER A 533 -23.83 4.61 4.63
CA SER A 533 -24.33 4.87 3.27
C SER A 533 -24.81 6.33 3.17
N TYR A 534 -23.92 7.26 2.81
CA TYR A 534 -24.26 8.68 2.63
C TYR A 534 -25.18 8.96 1.44
N GLY A 535 -25.42 7.94 0.60
CA GLY A 535 -26.33 7.96 -0.53
C GLY A 535 -25.73 7.25 -1.75
N PHE A 536 -26.59 6.93 -2.71
CA PHE A 536 -26.22 6.33 -3.99
C PHE A 536 -26.60 7.23 -5.17
N GLU A 537 -27.13 8.42 -4.88
CA GLU A 537 -27.59 9.38 -5.87
C GLU A 537 -26.42 10.04 -6.59
N ASN A 538 -26.51 10.09 -7.92
CA ASN A 538 -25.47 10.62 -8.80
C ASN A 538 -25.96 11.84 -9.58
N ALA A 539 -25.02 12.71 -9.97
CA ALA A 539 -25.23 13.83 -10.89
C ALA A 539 -24.17 13.76 -11.99
N GLY A 540 -24.50 13.10 -13.11
CA GLY A 540 -23.49 12.71 -14.10
C GLY A 540 -22.52 11.68 -13.52
N PRO A 541 -21.20 11.82 -13.71
CA PRO A 541 -20.21 10.87 -13.19
C PRO A 541 -19.83 11.16 -11.73
N ARG A 542 -20.43 12.18 -11.11
CA ARG A 542 -20.13 12.63 -9.75
C ARG A 542 -21.24 12.25 -8.77
N PRO A 543 -20.97 12.17 -7.45
CA PRO A 543 -22.03 12.06 -6.47
C PRO A 543 -22.95 13.29 -6.54
N ALA A 544 -24.24 13.10 -6.28
CA ALA A 544 -25.18 14.21 -6.21
C ALA A 544 -24.79 15.19 -5.09
N ASN A 545 -25.13 16.48 -5.27
CA ASN A 545 -24.75 17.55 -4.33
C ASN A 545 -25.07 17.22 -2.85
N LYS A 546 -26.22 16.59 -2.57
CA LYS A 546 -26.58 16.18 -1.21
C LYS A 546 -25.59 15.17 -0.62
N VAL A 547 -25.18 14.17 -1.41
CA VAL A 547 -24.22 13.13 -1.01
C VAL A 547 -22.86 13.77 -0.75
N THR A 548 -22.37 14.60 -1.68
CA THR A 548 -21.08 15.30 -1.54
C THR A 548 -21.03 16.19 -0.30
N ARG A 549 -22.11 16.94 0.00
CA ARG A 549 -22.17 17.80 1.19
C ARG A 549 -22.13 16.99 2.49
N LEU A 550 -22.83 15.85 2.52
CA LEU A 550 -22.83 14.98 3.69
C LEU A 550 -21.45 14.35 3.91
N LEU A 551 -20.81 13.86 2.84
CA LEU A 551 -19.45 13.32 2.88
C LEU A 551 -18.46 14.35 3.43
N ARG A 552 -18.44 15.57 2.87
CA ARG A 552 -17.55 16.65 3.32
C ARG A 552 -17.77 17.06 4.78
N ALA A 553 -19.03 17.11 5.22
CA ALA A 553 -19.35 17.41 6.61
C ALA A 553 -18.80 16.34 7.57
N ASN A 554 -18.91 15.06 7.21
CA ASN A 554 -18.38 13.96 8.02
C ASN A 554 -16.84 13.97 8.05
N GLN A 555 -16.18 14.21 6.92
CA GLN A 555 -14.72 14.34 6.86
C GLN A 555 -14.21 15.52 7.71
N ALA A 556 -14.95 16.65 7.73
CA ALA A 556 -14.60 17.79 8.57
C ALA A 556 -14.66 17.43 10.06
N ILE A 557 -15.73 16.74 10.51
CA ILE A 557 -15.87 16.28 11.90
C ILE A 557 -14.76 15.27 12.25
N ALA A 558 -14.46 14.34 11.36
CA ALA A 558 -13.39 13.37 11.59
C ALA A 558 -12.00 14.03 11.67
N ARG A 559 -11.77 15.11 10.92
CA ARG A 559 -10.54 15.90 11.02
C ARG A 559 -10.43 16.63 12.36
N GLU A 560 -11.53 17.16 12.88
CA GLU A 560 -11.55 17.78 14.22
C GLU A 560 -11.19 16.77 15.32
N ALA A 561 -11.61 15.50 15.20
CA ALA A 561 -11.32 14.45 16.18
C ALA A 561 -9.82 14.15 16.33
N ILE A 562 -9.00 14.35 15.29
CA ILE A 562 -7.54 14.15 15.34
C ILE A 562 -6.88 15.13 16.30
N TYR A 563 -7.38 16.37 16.31
CA TYR A 563 -6.85 17.46 17.12
C TYR A 563 -7.51 17.55 18.49
N ALA A 564 -8.37 16.59 18.85
CA ALA A 564 -8.92 16.49 20.19
C ALA A 564 -7.84 16.04 21.20
N ASP A 565 -7.84 16.65 22.38
CA ASP A 565 -6.95 16.32 23.48
C ASP A 565 -7.54 15.25 24.41
N LEU A 566 -6.67 14.39 24.95
CA LEU A 566 -7.06 13.36 25.90
C LEU A 566 -7.38 13.95 27.28
N GLN A 567 -8.66 14.00 27.60
CA GLN A 567 -9.18 14.44 28.90
C GLN A 567 -9.38 13.25 29.85
N GLN A 568 -8.66 13.23 30.98
CA GLN A 568 -8.75 12.16 31.98
C GLN A 568 -10.14 12.05 32.63
N GLU A 569 -10.82 13.17 32.88
CA GLU A 569 -12.19 13.20 33.43
C GLU A 569 -13.23 12.41 32.61
N LYS A 570 -12.95 12.12 31.32
CA LYS A 570 -13.84 11.35 30.45
C LYS A 570 -13.59 9.83 30.49
N LEU A 571 -12.57 9.35 31.23
CA LEU A 571 -12.13 7.95 31.23
C LEU A 571 -12.70 7.10 32.38
N GLY A 572 -13.71 7.60 33.08
CA GLY A 572 -14.33 6.95 34.22
C GLY A 572 -13.49 6.99 35.51
N ASP A 573 -14.02 6.38 36.57
CA ASP A 573 -13.44 6.41 37.92
C ASP A 573 -12.33 5.35 38.11
N ILE A 574 -11.27 5.42 37.29
CA ILE A 574 -10.08 4.56 37.40
C ILE A 574 -8.88 5.40 37.81
N GLN A 575 -8.08 4.89 38.75
CA GLN A 575 -6.82 5.55 39.12
C GLN A 575 -5.71 5.21 38.14
N TYR A 576 -5.36 6.18 37.30
CA TYR A 576 -4.26 6.07 36.35
C TYR A 576 -2.93 6.55 36.93
N ARG A 577 -1.85 5.89 36.53
CA ARG A 577 -0.51 6.47 36.60
C ARG A 577 -0.28 7.30 35.33
N VAL A 578 -0.25 8.61 35.47
CA VAL A 578 -0.10 9.54 34.34
C VAL A 578 1.38 9.73 34.01
N LEU A 579 1.75 9.47 32.75
CA LEU A 579 3.12 9.58 32.22
C LEU A 579 3.09 10.33 30.88
N SER A 580 4.26 10.62 30.34
CA SER A 580 4.45 11.30 29.05
C SER A 580 5.45 10.56 28.16
N THR A 581 5.28 10.70 26.85
CA THR A 581 6.26 10.30 25.83
C THR A 581 7.26 11.42 25.56
N ASP A 582 8.20 11.20 24.64
CA ASP A 582 9.11 12.24 24.14
C ASP A 582 8.42 13.29 23.26
N ALA A 583 7.18 13.05 22.83
CA ALA A 583 6.38 14.04 22.10
C ALA A 583 5.93 15.17 23.04
N ALA A 584 6.35 16.40 22.74
CA ALA A 584 6.06 17.57 23.57
C ALA A 584 4.63 18.11 23.36
N ASP A 585 4.06 17.89 22.18
CA ASP A 585 2.75 18.39 21.77
C ASP A 585 2.13 17.51 20.67
N LYS A 586 0.86 17.80 20.31
CA LYS A 586 0.14 17.06 19.26
C LYS A 586 0.82 17.17 17.89
N GLU A 587 1.41 18.32 17.54
CA GLU A 587 2.02 18.52 16.22
C GLU A 587 3.28 17.65 16.05
N SER A 588 4.16 17.63 17.05
CA SER A 588 5.33 16.76 17.09
C SER A 588 4.95 15.27 17.09
N HIS A 589 3.90 14.88 17.83
CA HIS A 589 3.36 13.51 17.82
C HIS A 589 2.84 13.07 16.45
N LEU A 590 2.12 13.95 15.75
CA LEU A 590 1.58 13.62 14.42
C LEU A 590 2.68 13.52 13.37
N ASN A 591 3.67 14.42 13.40
CA ASN A 591 4.73 14.51 12.39
C ASN A 591 5.91 13.54 12.62
N ASN A 592 6.06 12.97 13.82
CA ASN A 592 7.14 12.05 14.14
C ASN A 592 6.65 10.93 15.07
N ALA A 593 6.42 9.74 14.49
CA ALA A 593 5.96 8.58 15.24
C ALA A 593 6.96 8.07 16.30
N GLU A 594 8.27 8.32 16.12
CA GLU A 594 9.30 7.85 17.05
C GLU A 594 9.17 8.52 18.42
N LEU A 595 8.82 9.81 18.46
CA LEU A 595 8.65 10.55 19.71
C LEU A 595 7.52 9.97 20.58
N GLY A 596 6.51 9.36 19.97
CA GLY A 596 5.42 8.68 20.69
C GLY A 596 5.71 7.23 21.04
N SER A 597 6.82 6.66 20.57
CA SER A 597 7.20 5.26 20.80
C SER A 597 8.03 5.07 22.08
N HIS A 598 8.50 6.15 22.70
CA HIS A 598 9.35 6.11 23.89
C HIS A 598 8.79 6.96 25.02
N LEU A 599 8.98 6.51 26.26
CA LEU A 599 8.73 7.30 27.45
C LEU A 599 9.73 8.45 27.57
N SER A 600 9.23 9.61 28.00
CA SER A 600 10.13 10.70 28.41
C SER A 600 11.05 10.25 29.53
N GLN A 601 12.25 10.82 29.58
CA GLN A 601 13.22 10.50 30.64
C GLN A 601 12.65 10.73 32.05
N GLU A 602 11.82 11.76 32.22
CA GLU A 602 11.13 12.03 33.50
C GLU A 602 10.16 10.90 33.87
N SER A 603 9.35 10.44 32.91
CA SER A 603 8.39 9.36 33.12
C SER A 603 9.08 8.03 33.36
N ARG A 604 10.17 7.75 32.63
CA ARG A 604 10.99 6.55 32.82
C ARG A 604 11.55 6.49 34.25
N ASN A 605 11.98 7.61 34.81
CA ASN A 605 12.50 7.68 36.18
C ASN A 605 11.42 7.45 37.26
N LYS A 606 10.14 7.60 36.92
CA LYS A 606 9.00 7.32 37.83
C LYS A 606 8.63 5.84 37.86
N LEU A 607 9.17 5.03 36.95
CA LEU A 607 8.87 3.62 36.81
C LEU A 607 9.99 2.75 37.38
N THR A 608 9.61 1.60 37.93
CA THR A 608 10.51 0.54 38.36
C THR A 608 9.99 -0.79 37.86
N SER A 609 10.81 -1.83 37.96
CA SER A 609 10.36 -3.19 37.65
C SER A 609 9.28 -3.63 38.64
N GLU A 610 8.09 -3.95 38.13
CA GLU A 610 6.94 -4.40 38.93
C GLU A 610 6.69 -5.90 38.79
N ASN A 611 7.13 -6.53 37.69
CA ASN A 611 7.03 -7.97 37.44
C ASN A 611 5.60 -8.54 37.48
N ASN A 612 4.60 -7.72 37.15
CA ASN A 612 3.21 -8.16 36.98
C ASN A 612 3.05 -9.01 35.71
N ASP A 613 2.03 -9.88 35.67
CA ASP A 613 1.71 -10.61 34.44
C ASP A 613 1.30 -9.64 33.33
N ILE A 614 0.42 -8.68 33.66
CA ILE A 614 -0.16 -7.74 32.70
C ILE A 614 0.12 -6.29 33.09
N GLN A 615 0.51 -5.47 32.12
CA GLN A 615 0.49 -4.01 32.21
C GLN A 615 -0.49 -3.44 31.17
N ILE A 616 -1.39 -2.55 31.59
CA ILE A 616 -2.34 -1.88 30.69
C ILE A 616 -1.91 -0.43 30.49
N ILE A 617 -1.87 0.00 29.23
CA ILE A 617 -1.62 1.37 28.79
C ILE A 617 -2.90 1.87 28.09
N VAL A 618 -3.29 3.10 28.41
CA VAL A 618 -4.34 3.85 27.73
C VAL A 618 -3.70 5.09 27.11
N SER A 619 -3.85 5.25 25.80
CA SER A 619 -3.32 6.39 25.04
C SER A 619 -4.36 6.91 24.06
N ASP A 620 -4.26 8.19 23.67
CA ASP A 620 -5.08 8.76 22.59
C ASP A 620 -4.67 8.26 21.21
N GLY A 621 -3.40 7.90 21.01
CA GLY A 621 -2.90 7.56 19.69
C GLY A 621 -3.21 8.66 18.68
N LEU A 622 -3.99 8.34 17.65
CA LEU A 622 -4.42 9.29 16.64
C LEU A 622 -5.84 9.85 16.86
N SER A 623 -6.56 9.38 17.90
CA SER A 623 -7.91 9.85 18.22
C SER A 623 -8.20 9.76 19.73
N ALA A 624 -8.19 10.92 20.40
CA ALA A 624 -8.62 10.99 21.80
C ALA A 624 -10.10 10.61 21.98
N GLU A 625 -10.93 10.88 20.96
CA GLU A 625 -12.35 10.55 20.97
C GLU A 625 -12.60 9.04 21.03
N ALA A 626 -11.74 8.23 20.40
CA ALA A 626 -11.80 6.76 20.53
C ALA A 626 -11.56 6.32 21.98
N THR A 627 -10.58 6.91 22.64
CA THR A 627 -10.27 6.60 24.04
C THR A 627 -11.40 7.04 24.96
N HIS A 628 -11.97 8.24 24.77
CA HIS A 628 -13.09 8.75 25.57
C HIS A 628 -14.35 7.90 25.47
N HIS A 629 -14.67 7.36 24.30
CA HIS A 629 -15.93 6.64 24.10
C HIS A 629 -15.86 5.16 24.55
N ASN A 630 -14.69 4.52 24.45
CA ASN A 630 -14.61 3.06 24.64
C ASN A 630 -14.05 2.66 26.01
N ILE A 631 -13.12 3.42 26.59
CA ILE A 631 -12.39 3.00 27.80
C ILE A 631 -13.32 2.84 29.00
N ILE A 632 -14.34 3.69 29.12
CA ILE A 632 -15.29 3.66 30.25
C ILE A 632 -16.05 2.33 30.34
N GLU A 633 -16.35 1.70 29.21
CA GLU A 633 -17.02 0.39 29.17
C GLU A 633 -16.03 -0.78 29.10
N LEU A 634 -14.93 -0.63 28.35
CA LEU A 634 -13.99 -1.70 28.09
C LEU A 634 -13.09 -2.02 29.28
N LEU A 635 -12.48 -1.00 29.88
CA LEU A 635 -11.37 -1.20 30.83
C LEU A 635 -11.83 -1.87 32.14
N PRO A 636 -12.97 -1.50 32.77
CA PRO A 636 -13.45 -2.20 33.96
C PRO A 636 -13.71 -3.69 33.71
N VAL A 637 -14.38 -4.02 32.60
CA VAL A 637 -14.71 -5.41 32.24
C VAL A 637 -13.45 -6.22 31.96
N LEU A 638 -12.48 -5.63 31.26
CA LEU A 638 -11.18 -6.26 30.99
C LEU A 638 -10.43 -6.57 32.29
N MET A 639 -10.32 -5.58 33.19
CA MET A 639 -9.62 -5.75 34.47
C MET A 639 -10.28 -6.82 35.35
N ASP A 640 -11.61 -6.82 35.45
CA ASP A 640 -12.35 -7.82 36.22
C ASP A 640 -12.18 -9.22 35.63
N GLY A 641 -12.25 -9.36 34.30
CA GLY A 641 -12.05 -10.62 33.59
C GLY A 641 -10.63 -11.19 33.77
N LEU A 642 -9.60 -10.34 33.65
CA LEU A 642 -8.20 -10.75 33.89
C LEU A 642 -7.98 -11.17 35.34
N LYS A 643 -8.52 -10.43 36.31
CA LYS A 643 -8.47 -10.77 37.72
C LYS A 643 -9.17 -12.10 38.02
N ALA A 644 -10.34 -12.34 37.40
CA ALA A 644 -11.08 -13.59 37.54
C ALA A 644 -10.31 -14.81 36.98
N LYS A 645 -9.49 -14.61 35.94
CA LYS A 645 -8.56 -15.62 35.39
C LYS A 645 -7.28 -15.79 36.21
N GLY A 646 -7.07 -14.98 37.26
CA GLY A 646 -5.96 -15.08 38.20
C GLY A 646 -4.70 -14.31 37.80
N PHE A 647 -4.77 -13.39 36.84
CA PHE A 647 -3.63 -12.56 36.44
C PHE A 647 -3.33 -11.46 37.46
N THR A 648 -2.03 -11.23 37.71
CA THR A 648 -1.56 -10.01 38.40
C THR A 648 -1.47 -8.85 37.42
N MET A 649 -1.85 -7.65 37.86
CA MET A 649 -1.92 -6.46 37.02
C MET A 649 -1.23 -5.28 37.68
N GLY A 650 -0.43 -4.55 36.90
CA GLY A 650 0.07 -3.23 37.28
C GLY A 650 -1.06 -2.19 37.30
N GLN A 651 -0.78 -1.03 37.91
CA GLN A 651 -1.70 0.11 37.83
C GLN A 651 -1.84 0.55 36.37
N PRO A 652 -3.07 0.75 35.83
CA PRO A 652 -3.25 1.26 34.48
C PRO A 652 -2.50 2.58 34.27
N MET A 653 -1.81 2.70 33.14
CA MET A 653 -1.05 3.89 32.80
C MET A 653 -1.82 4.74 31.78
N LEU A 654 -1.91 6.05 32.01
CA LEU A 654 -2.44 7.00 31.04
C LEU A 654 -1.26 7.75 30.42
N ILE A 655 -1.00 7.52 29.14
CA ILE A 655 0.16 8.06 28.44
C ILE A 655 -0.31 8.73 27.15
N PRO A 656 -0.59 10.05 27.17
CA PRO A 656 -0.91 10.80 25.97
C PRO A 656 0.23 10.75 24.95
N TYR A 657 -0.10 10.93 23.67
CA TYR A 657 0.83 10.93 22.54
C TYR A 657 1.62 9.64 22.41
N GLY A 658 1.00 8.51 22.76
CA GLY A 658 1.57 7.18 22.60
C GLY A 658 1.40 6.66 21.17
N ARG A 659 2.38 5.91 20.69
CA ARG A 659 2.32 5.08 19.48
C ARG A 659 2.40 3.61 19.87
N VAL A 660 2.22 2.71 18.90
CA VAL A 660 2.14 1.25 19.14
C VAL A 660 3.36 0.73 19.90
N LYS A 661 4.57 1.15 19.49
CA LYS A 661 5.86 0.72 20.04
C LYS A 661 6.14 1.20 21.48
N LEU A 662 5.34 2.13 22.01
CA LEU A 662 5.37 2.52 23.43
C LEU A 662 5.21 1.31 24.37
N ALA A 663 4.46 0.29 23.93
CA ALA A 663 4.24 -0.91 24.70
C ALA A 663 5.54 -1.67 25.01
N GLU A 664 6.50 -1.69 24.08
CA GLU A 664 7.79 -2.36 24.26
C GLU A 664 8.66 -1.58 25.25
N ASP A 665 8.73 -0.25 25.13
CA ASP A 665 9.51 0.59 26.05
C ASP A 665 8.98 0.52 27.49
N VAL A 666 7.65 0.60 27.66
CA VAL A 666 7.02 0.38 28.98
C VAL A 666 7.27 -1.04 29.47
N GLY A 667 7.07 -2.04 28.62
CA GLY A 667 7.25 -3.46 28.94
C GLY A 667 8.66 -3.78 29.45
N ASN A 668 9.68 -3.17 28.85
CA ASN A 668 11.08 -3.29 29.25
C ASN A 668 11.34 -2.71 30.64
N VAL A 669 10.71 -1.58 30.98
CA VAL A 669 10.91 -0.91 32.28
C VAL A 669 10.18 -1.62 33.41
N VAL A 670 8.90 -1.97 33.20
CA VAL A 670 8.10 -2.62 34.27
C VAL A 670 8.30 -4.13 34.35
N ASN A 671 8.92 -4.73 33.33
CA ASN A 671 9.12 -6.17 33.17
C ASN A 671 7.81 -6.98 33.22
N ALA A 672 6.79 -6.52 32.51
CA ALA A 672 5.52 -7.24 32.39
C ALA A 672 5.63 -8.36 31.34
N LYS A 673 4.89 -9.47 31.55
CA LYS A 673 4.86 -10.56 30.56
C LYS A 673 4.04 -10.19 29.32
N ILE A 674 2.93 -9.48 29.52
CA ILE A 674 2.08 -8.99 28.44
C ILE A 674 1.77 -7.51 28.68
N VAL A 675 1.98 -6.68 27.66
CA VAL A 675 1.56 -5.27 27.68
C VAL A 675 0.36 -5.08 26.76
N VAL A 676 -0.74 -4.61 27.32
CA VAL A 676 -1.99 -4.28 26.61
C VAL A 676 -2.00 -2.79 26.36
N ASN A 677 -1.78 -2.37 25.12
CA ASN A 677 -1.81 -0.97 24.72
C ASN A 677 -3.14 -0.65 24.03
N LEU A 678 -4.04 0.02 24.76
CA LEU A 678 -5.32 0.52 24.28
C LEU A 678 -5.13 1.92 23.69
N LEU A 679 -5.24 2.02 22.37
CA LEU A 679 -4.80 3.19 21.62
C LEU A 679 -5.86 3.59 20.59
N GLY A 680 -6.19 4.89 20.55
CA GLY A 680 -7.11 5.45 19.57
C GLY A 680 -6.56 5.33 18.15
N GLU A 681 -7.37 4.77 17.26
CA GLU A 681 -7.01 4.56 15.87
C GLU A 681 -7.08 5.87 15.06
N ARG A 682 -6.64 5.77 13.81
CA ARG A 682 -6.76 6.83 12.82
C ARG A 682 -8.25 7.07 12.51
N PRO A 683 -8.75 8.33 12.51
CA PRO A 683 -10.16 8.59 12.22
C PRO A 683 -10.63 8.23 10.79
N GLY A 684 -11.61 7.32 10.69
CA GLY A 684 -12.07 6.71 9.43
C GLY A 684 -13.19 7.44 8.66
N GLY A 685 -13.22 8.78 8.70
CA GLY A 685 -14.03 9.60 7.79
C GLY A 685 -15.42 10.03 8.25
N ASP A 686 -15.87 9.61 9.43
CA ASP A 686 -17.00 10.24 10.13
C ASP A 686 -16.84 10.22 11.65
N ALA A 687 -17.78 10.84 12.36
CA ALA A 687 -17.77 10.95 13.82
C ALA A 687 -17.82 9.60 14.54
N LEU A 688 -18.46 8.58 13.96
CA LEU A 688 -18.59 7.26 14.58
C LEU A 688 -17.30 6.46 14.37
N ALA A 689 -16.77 6.45 13.15
CA ALA A 689 -15.50 5.79 12.81
C ALA A 689 -14.31 6.46 13.51
N SER A 690 -14.39 7.76 13.83
CA SER A 690 -13.39 8.47 14.65
C SER A 690 -13.28 7.93 16.08
N ARG A 691 -14.25 7.12 16.52
CA ARG A 691 -14.25 6.50 17.85
C ARG A 691 -13.64 5.10 17.85
N SER A 692 -13.01 4.67 16.76
CA SER A 692 -12.40 3.34 16.68
C SER A 692 -11.15 3.23 17.55
N LEU A 693 -11.11 2.23 18.43
CA LEU A 693 -9.98 1.92 19.32
C LEU A 693 -9.33 0.58 18.91
N SER A 694 -8.02 0.48 19.05
CA SER A 694 -7.27 -0.78 18.91
C SER A 694 -6.66 -1.20 20.25
N ALA A 695 -6.53 -2.51 20.44
CA ALA A 695 -5.78 -3.12 21.52
C ALA A 695 -4.58 -3.91 20.95
N TYR A 696 -3.37 -3.41 21.20
CA TYR A 696 -2.12 -4.09 20.85
C TYR A 696 -1.62 -4.90 22.04
N LEU A 697 -1.52 -6.21 21.87
CA LEU A 697 -1.12 -7.17 22.90
C LEU A 697 0.31 -7.62 22.64
N ASN A 698 1.24 -7.15 23.45
CA ASN A 698 2.67 -7.37 23.27
C ASN A 698 3.13 -8.46 24.25
N TYR A 699 3.42 -9.67 23.75
CA TYR A 699 3.96 -10.76 24.54
C TYR A 699 5.48 -10.64 24.64
N HIS A 700 6.00 -10.47 25.86
CA HIS A 700 7.42 -10.33 26.15
C HIS A 700 8.11 -11.70 26.23
N ILE A 701 9.06 -11.95 25.33
CA ILE A 701 9.83 -13.19 25.26
C ILE A 701 11.01 -13.10 26.22
N THR A 702 10.86 -13.72 27.40
CA THR A 702 11.87 -13.68 28.47
C THR A 702 12.62 -14.99 28.68
N ASP A 703 12.10 -16.13 28.21
CA ASP A 703 12.74 -17.44 28.39
C ASP A 703 13.35 -18.01 27.10
N ASP A 704 14.50 -18.69 27.24
CA ASP A 704 15.30 -19.19 26.11
C ASP A 704 14.52 -20.15 25.21
N ALA A 705 13.68 -21.01 25.78
CA ALA A 705 12.93 -21.99 24.99
C ALA A 705 11.91 -21.30 24.07
N THR A 706 11.19 -20.32 24.60
CA THR A 706 10.25 -19.50 23.84
C THR A 706 10.97 -18.64 22.82
N ARG A 707 12.13 -18.08 23.17
CA ARG A 707 12.98 -17.33 22.24
C ARG A 707 13.42 -18.19 21.06
N GLN A 708 13.92 -19.40 21.30
CA GLN A 708 14.29 -20.31 20.20
C GLN A 708 13.10 -20.68 19.31
N ALA A 709 11.91 -20.85 19.88
CA ALA A 709 10.70 -21.12 19.11
C ALA A 709 10.27 -19.91 18.25
N ALA A 710 10.35 -18.70 18.82
CA ALA A 710 10.05 -17.46 18.11
C ALA A 710 11.05 -17.20 16.98
N ILE A 711 12.37 -17.29 17.24
CA ILE A 711 13.44 -17.17 16.23
C ILE A 711 13.22 -18.18 15.11
N LYS A 712 12.88 -19.42 15.44
CA LYS A 712 12.62 -20.46 14.44
C LYS A 712 11.39 -20.13 13.57
N PHE A 713 10.38 -19.49 14.14
CA PHE A 713 9.15 -19.15 13.44
C PHE A 713 9.33 -17.91 12.55
N SER A 714 9.94 -16.85 13.07
CA SER A 714 10.10 -15.56 12.40
C SER A 714 11.39 -15.43 11.57
N GLY A 715 12.41 -16.22 11.88
CA GLY A 715 13.76 -16.03 11.35
C GLY A 715 14.54 -14.86 11.98
N ASN A 716 13.95 -14.11 12.92
CA ASN A 716 14.58 -12.96 13.56
C ASN A 716 15.24 -13.34 14.89
N ALA A 717 16.58 -13.32 14.95
CA ALA A 717 17.38 -13.65 16.13
C ALA A 717 17.20 -12.67 17.32
N ASP A 718 16.81 -11.43 17.00
CA ASP A 718 16.70 -10.31 17.94
C ASP A 718 15.27 -10.07 18.43
N ILE A 719 14.33 -10.98 18.09
CA ILE A 719 12.94 -10.86 18.53
C ILE A 719 12.81 -10.85 20.06
N GLN A 720 12.19 -9.81 20.60
CA GLN A 720 11.90 -9.63 22.03
C GLN A 720 10.40 -9.64 22.33
N TYR A 721 9.59 -9.19 21.38
CA TYR A 721 8.15 -9.12 21.52
C TYR A 721 7.45 -9.77 20.33
N GLU A 722 6.34 -10.43 20.59
CA GLU A 722 5.37 -10.83 19.57
C GLU A 722 4.06 -10.08 19.82
N VAL A 723 3.53 -9.48 18.76
CA VAL A 723 2.38 -8.56 18.87
C VAL A 723 1.16 -9.18 18.21
N SER A 724 0.06 -9.21 18.94
CA SER A 724 -1.27 -9.46 18.39
C SER A 724 -2.10 -8.17 18.46
N VAL A 725 -3.06 -8.00 17.56
CA VAL A 725 -3.94 -6.82 17.54
C VAL A 725 -5.41 -7.23 17.52
N VAL A 726 -6.24 -6.50 18.26
CA VAL A 726 -7.70 -6.48 18.10
C VAL A 726 -8.07 -5.04 17.76
N SER A 727 -8.49 -4.80 16.53
CA SER A 727 -8.83 -3.47 16.00
C SER A 727 -10.34 -3.25 15.97
N ASN A 728 -10.74 -2.04 15.55
CA ASN A 728 -12.12 -1.68 15.27
C ASN A 728 -13.03 -1.82 16.50
N ILE A 729 -12.51 -1.52 17.69
CA ILE A 729 -13.27 -1.55 18.95
C ILE A 729 -14.07 -0.25 19.07
N TYR A 730 -15.35 -0.31 18.70
CA TYR A 730 -16.34 0.78 18.83
C TYR A 730 -17.74 0.24 18.50
N ALA A 731 -18.77 1.08 18.71
CA ALA A 731 -20.17 0.69 18.49
C ALA A 731 -20.52 0.29 17.05
N GLY A 732 -19.73 0.65 16.04
CA GLY A 732 -19.93 0.25 14.64
C GLY A 732 -18.98 -0.87 14.16
N GLY A 733 -18.14 -1.38 15.05
CA GLY A 733 -17.23 -2.50 14.82
C GLY A 733 -17.45 -3.57 15.89
N LEU A 734 -16.42 -3.91 16.66
CA LEU A 734 -16.51 -4.77 17.84
C LEU A 734 -16.89 -3.94 19.08
N PRO A 735 -18.08 -4.16 19.69
CA PRO A 735 -18.52 -3.36 20.84
C PRO A 735 -17.55 -3.45 22.03
N PRO A 736 -17.30 -2.36 22.79
CA PRO A 736 -16.28 -2.31 23.85
C PRO A 736 -16.37 -3.41 24.93
N MET A 737 -17.59 -3.74 25.37
CA MET A 737 -17.80 -4.80 26.36
C MET A 737 -17.51 -6.21 25.80
N GLU A 738 -17.87 -6.44 24.54
CA GLU A 738 -17.58 -7.70 23.85
C GLU A 738 -16.07 -7.81 23.58
N ALA A 739 -15.43 -6.72 23.15
CA ALA A 739 -13.99 -6.62 22.97
C ALA A 739 -13.24 -6.97 24.25
N ALA A 740 -13.68 -6.48 25.42
CA ALA A 740 -13.07 -6.84 26.70
C ALA A 740 -13.05 -8.36 26.93
N SER A 741 -14.15 -9.05 26.60
CA SER A 741 -14.23 -10.52 26.73
C SER A 741 -13.30 -11.24 25.75
N VAL A 742 -13.24 -10.77 24.50
CA VAL A 742 -12.31 -11.28 23.48
C VAL A 742 -10.86 -11.11 23.95
N LEU A 743 -10.50 -9.93 24.45
CA LEU A 743 -9.16 -9.64 24.95
C LEU A 743 -8.76 -10.54 26.12
N VAL A 744 -9.66 -10.81 27.07
CA VAL A 744 -9.38 -11.70 28.21
C VAL A 744 -9.02 -13.11 27.74
N GLU A 745 -9.80 -13.70 26.83
CA GLU A 745 -9.51 -15.03 26.30
C GLU A 745 -8.23 -15.04 25.47
N PHE A 746 -8.00 -13.98 24.69
CA PHE A 746 -6.82 -13.89 23.83
C PHE A 746 -5.53 -13.75 24.65
N ILE A 747 -5.55 -12.92 25.71
CA ILE A 747 -4.45 -12.80 26.68
C ILE A 747 -4.22 -14.14 27.41
N ALA A 748 -5.29 -14.86 27.76
CA ALA A 748 -5.17 -16.18 28.37
C ALA A 748 -4.49 -17.19 27.44
N ASP A 749 -4.84 -17.20 26.15
CA ASP A 749 -4.18 -18.01 25.13
C ASP A 749 -2.71 -17.62 24.95
N MET A 750 -2.39 -16.32 24.87
CA MET A 750 -1.01 -15.81 24.79
C MET A 750 -0.16 -16.29 25.96
N HIS A 751 -0.69 -16.19 27.18
CA HIS A 751 0.02 -16.63 28.39
C HIS A 751 0.20 -18.15 28.43
N ARG A 752 -0.83 -18.92 28.07
CA ARG A 752 -0.81 -20.39 28.07
C ARG A 752 0.14 -20.96 27.02
N LEU A 753 0.09 -20.43 25.80
CA LEU A 753 0.88 -20.90 24.65
C LEU A 753 2.24 -20.22 24.56
N LYS A 754 2.48 -19.20 25.38
CA LYS A 754 3.69 -18.37 25.37
C LYS A 754 4.01 -17.84 23.99
N ALA A 755 3.04 -17.19 23.35
CA ALA A 755 3.16 -16.71 21.97
C ALA A 755 2.27 -15.50 21.72
N GLY A 756 2.69 -14.65 20.77
CA GLY A 756 1.86 -13.61 20.15
C GLY A 756 1.84 -13.72 18.64
N GLY A 757 1.05 -12.84 17.99
CA GLY A 757 0.98 -12.68 16.54
C GLY A 757 0.74 -13.97 15.75
N ASN A 758 1.39 -14.07 14.60
CA ASN A 758 1.27 -15.23 13.68
C ASN A 758 1.62 -16.57 14.36
N ARG A 759 2.57 -16.57 15.31
CA ARG A 759 2.95 -17.80 16.01
C ARG A 759 1.83 -18.27 16.92
N LEU A 760 1.16 -17.37 17.65
CA LEU A 760 0.01 -17.71 18.47
C LEU A 760 -1.09 -18.36 17.64
N GLU A 761 -1.47 -17.75 16.52
CA GLU A 761 -2.51 -18.28 15.63
C GLU A 761 -2.15 -19.67 15.09
N SER A 762 -0.88 -19.91 14.75
CA SER A 762 -0.40 -21.23 14.33
C SER A 762 -0.54 -22.30 15.42
N LEU A 763 -0.41 -21.92 16.70
CA LEU A 763 -0.48 -22.82 17.84
C LEU A 763 -1.91 -23.07 18.29
N ARG A 764 -2.83 -22.11 18.13
CA ARG A 764 -4.26 -22.28 18.46
C ARG A 764 -4.96 -23.29 17.55
N LYS A 765 -4.43 -23.52 16.35
CA LYS A 765 -4.91 -24.52 15.38
C LYS A 765 -4.50 -25.98 15.72
N ARG A 766 -3.56 -26.19 16.64
CA ARG A 766 -3.05 -27.51 17.05
C ARG A 766 -3.69 -27.96 18.35
#